data_AF-A0A8S1F2D4-F1
#
_entry.id   AF-A0A8S1F2D4-F1
#
_cell.length_a   1.000
_cell.length_b   1.000
_cell.length_c   1.000
_cell.angle_alpha   90.00
_cell.angle_beta   90.00
_cell.angle_gamma   90.00
#
_symmetry.space_group_name_H-M   'P 1'
#
loop_
_entity.id
_entity.type
_entity.pdbx_description
1 polymer ?
#
loop_
_entity_poly.entity_id
_entity_poly.type
_entity_poly.pdbx_seq_one_letter_code
_entity_poly.pdbx_strand_id
1 'polypeptide(L)'
;MIDEHMTIRFEMFLERVNAITGEREWVVAEENYDMAQELARSRFADMIHDYDRNENYKRGLETVISEKKKTQEKVHVLDIGTGTGLLSMLAVEAGADKVTALEAFAPMADCAKKIIARNGFDDKITVISERSTDVTDIGGEAADVIVAEVFDTELIGEGALRTFKEALLNLAKPGCRVVPSRGNVYVNPVSSRFLKSFNRIPVLNNEDDIPLGNCPGTSAVFDVQLSALETKDFIALTEPIIAFEFDFENADKIIYEESFRRLAIATESGTIDAILMWWDLDMDGTNENFIDMAPRWANPKYAFRDHWMQAVYYLPRKYELVKGEQFELNCMHDEFSIWFDVNQTQPIERMYCSCTLHNITCRQTIFHINEMLNDMRFVNQVKKLSAQKSVVTLGEGSFLPLLVAKFARKVVLVESNPHFREIFTKYKSYYKLHHLSIVESIDDIADKPDVVLAEPFYMSAMNPWQNLRFLFDVRNIKEKFGDDLPVEPHIGKLKGMCEKFEDLQFIAADVNTICGFDLSYFDEISTKARQATDAIVDEQPLWEYFGVSCDDQFDILMFNVHSPIADAVCEMDIELKKANCIPMWMEWKFGEITVSTGVTNKVNKNESPIWNKGYKQGVYFLTSEQLTKKPQSDQQKKETAEAAEKAARAGFVNKLFVKVGQKVGIVEWTKLEPQFESNLIKLITYHKILYNIVDMCELQIQTDLNVLKMQKIEHPKDESPWELLGGWFHYMAIQQFDGFNAKILDKYSYACGKIATKERIAQRRSRGQLIRKMRAYTSTESEKLNENFELVKSLLHGIDETRHHLKSASTNKEVRERGEAYRKMILAFNDKANELQGCIDEVSSVVKLHQMEFVKFAREMMTLNNVIESNLNETRLRILTGNRK
;
A
#
# COMPACT_ATOMS: atom_id res chain seq x y z
N MET A 1 12.26 -44.75 11.60
CA MET A 1 13.57 -44.36 11.06
C MET A 1 13.33 -43.69 9.73
N ILE A 2 13.10 -42.39 9.76
CA ILE A 2 13.05 -41.50 8.59
C ILE A 2 14.32 -40.67 8.73
N ASP A 3 15.20 -40.74 7.73
CA ASP A 3 16.56 -40.19 7.74
C ASP A 3 16.55 -38.65 7.88
N GLU A 4 17.38 -38.13 8.78
CA GLU A 4 17.58 -36.71 9.12
C GLU A 4 18.40 -35.91 8.07
N HIS A 5 18.47 -36.36 6.81
CA HIS A 5 19.29 -35.71 5.77
C HIS A 5 18.57 -35.53 4.42
N MET A 6 17.35 -34.99 4.44
CA MET A 6 16.75 -34.39 3.24
C MET A 6 16.77 -32.86 3.37
N THR A 7 17.52 -32.19 2.49
CA THR A 7 17.46 -30.73 2.34
C THR A 7 16.33 -30.40 1.38
N ILE A 8 15.23 -29.85 1.90
CA ILE A 8 14.10 -29.39 1.09
C ILE A 8 14.43 -27.97 0.61
N ARG A 9 14.40 -27.74 -0.71
CA ARG A 9 14.60 -26.40 -1.30
C ARG A 9 13.26 -25.85 -1.76
N PHE A 10 12.97 -24.60 -1.41
CA PHE A 10 11.75 -23.91 -1.86
C PHE A 10 12.10 -22.81 -2.86
N GLU A 11 11.52 -22.89 -4.06
CA GLU A 11 11.53 -21.78 -5.03
C GLU A 11 10.15 -21.09 -4.98
N MET A 12 10.12 -19.77 -5.11
CA MET A 12 8.91 -18.96 -4.87
C MET A 12 8.40 -18.30 -6.14
N PHE A 13 7.08 -18.29 -6.33
CA PHE A 13 6.45 -17.55 -7.42
C PHE A 13 6.17 -16.10 -7.05
N LEU A 14 6.86 -15.16 -7.68
CA LEU A 14 6.62 -13.72 -7.54
C LEU A 14 5.64 -13.22 -8.59
N GLU A 15 4.65 -12.45 -8.16
CA GLU A 15 3.82 -11.67 -9.07
C GLU A 15 4.65 -10.59 -9.78
N ARG A 16 4.50 -10.48 -11.10
CA ARG A 16 5.05 -9.41 -11.94
C ARG A 16 4.04 -9.01 -13.00
N VAL A 17 4.03 -7.74 -13.36
CA VAL A 17 3.29 -7.28 -14.55
C VAL A 17 4.13 -7.55 -15.79
N ASN A 18 3.58 -8.27 -16.75
CA ASN A 18 4.17 -8.45 -18.07
C ASN A 18 4.26 -7.08 -18.76
N ALA A 19 5.47 -6.62 -19.08
CA ALA A 19 5.71 -5.31 -19.66
C ALA A 19 5.12 -5.11 -21.08
N ILE A 20 4.72 -6.20 -21.76
CA ILE A 20 4.15 -6.19 -23.11
C ILE A 20 2.62 -6.20 -23.03
N THR A 21 2.05 -7.12 -22.25
CA THR A 21 0.59 -7.31 -22.20
C THR A 21 -0.07 -6.48 -21.10
N GLY A 22 0.67 -6.11 -20.05
CA GLY A 22 0.16 -5.52 -18.81
C GLY A 22 -0.59 -6.50 -17.91
N GLU A 23 -0.61 -7.79 -18.26
CA GLU A 23 -1.21 -8.83 -17.44
C GLU A 23 -0.28 -9.21 -16.29
N ARG A 24 -0.85 -9.65 -15.17
CA ARG A 24 -0.09 -10.24 -14.07
C ARG A 24 0.37 -11.65 -14.47
N GLU A 25 1.64 -11.93 -14.22
CA GLU A 25 2.29 -13.21 -14.40
C GLU A 25 3.05 -13.57 -13.13
N TRP A 26 3.16 -14.87 -12.82
CA TRP A 26 4.02 -15.33 -11.75
C TRP A 26 5.32 -15.90 -12.31
N VAL A 27 6.46 -15.44 -11.77
CA VAL A 27 7.79 -15.91 -12.14
C VAL A 27 8.49 -16.58 -10.95
N VAL A 28 9.28 -17.62 -11.22
CA VAL A 28 10.02 -18.33 -10.16
C VAL A 28 11.26 -17.51 -9.78
N ALA A 29 11.35 -17.11 -8.52
CA ALA A 29 12.50 -16.45 -7.91
C ALA A 29 13.46 -17.43 -7.25
N GLU A 30 14.71 -17.01 -7.09
CA GLU A 30 15.76 -17.78 -6.41
C GLU A 30 15.47 -17.94 -4.90
N GLU A 31 16.15 -18.90 -4.27
CA GLU A 31 16.03 -19.21 -2.84
C GLU A 31 16.22 -17.95 -1.97
N ASN A 32 15.37 -17.77 -0.95
CA ASN A 32 15.39 -16.65 -0.01
C ASN A 32 15.09 -15.26 -0.61
N TYR A 33 14.39 -15.16 -1.75
CA TYR A 33 14.06 -13.87 -2.34
C TYR A 33 13.34 -12.91 -1.37
N ASP A 34 12.33 -13.37 -0.61
CA ASP A 34 11.64 -12.52 0.38
C ASP A 34 12.61 -12.03 1.45
N MET A 35 13.40 -12.94 2.01
CA MET A 35 14.40 -12.62 3.03
C MET A 35 15.48 -11.67 2.49
N ALA A 36 15.87 -11.82 1.22
CA ALA A 36 16.82 -10.94 0.55
C ALA A 36 16.18 -9.58 0.21
N GLN A 37 14.91 -9.54 -0.21
CA GLN A 37 14.21 -8.30 -0.51
C GLN A 37 13.91 -7.53 0.77
N GLU A 38 13.50 -8.21 1.82
CA GLU A 38 13.32 -7.65 3.15
C GLU A 38 14.67 -7.14 3.67
N LEU A 39 15.76 -7.91 3.53
CA LEU A 39 17.11 -7.43 3.87
C LEU A 39 17.59 -6.24 3.02
N ALA A 40 17.22 -6.18 1.73
CA ALA A 40 17.50 -5.04 0.86
C ALA A 40 16.72 -3.80 1.33
N ARG A 41 15.47 -3.98 1.77
CA ARG A 41 14.62 -2.93 2.35
C ARG A 41 14.97 -2.56 3.78
N SER A 42 15.51 -3.49 4.58
CA SER A 42 16.06 -3.26 5.92
C SER A 42 17.29 -2.37 5.89
N ARG A 43 17.74 -1.92 4.70
CA ARG A 43 18.88 -1.03 4.59
C ARG A 43 18.64 0.24 5.38
N PHE A 44 17.44 0.85 5.24
CA PHE A 44 17.13 2.21 5.69
C PHE A 44 18.42 3.03 5.73
N ALA A 45 19.19 3.06 4.63
CA ALA A 45 20.63 3.32 4.75
C ALA A 45 20.88 4.74 5.25
N ASP A 46 19.97 5.63 4.87
CA ASP A 46 19.90 6.99 5.36
C ASP A 46 19.62 7.05 6.87
N MET A 47 18.85 6.12 7.44
CA MET A 47 18.65 5.99 8.90
C MET A 47 19.97 5.77 9.63
N ILE A 48 20.86 4.96 9.07
CA ILE A 48 22.19 4.74 9.66
C ILE A 48 23.13 5.94 9.37
N HIS A 49 23.01 6.57 8.20
CA HIS A 49 23.69 7.84 7.87
C HIS A 49 23.09 9.08 8.55
N ASP A 50 21.99 8.95 9.28
CA ASP A 50 21.36 10.06 10.00
C ASP A 50 22.18 10.40 11.25
N TYR A 51 23.17 11.25 11.06
CA TYR A 51 24.07 11.69 12.11
C TYR A 51 23.36 12.46 13.22
N ASP A 52 22.28 13.18 12.91
CA ASP A 52 21.50 13.92 13.91
C ASP A 52 20.71 12.95 14.80
N ARG A 53 20.03 11.96 14.21
CA ARG A 53 19.39 10.87 14.96
C ARG A 53 20.39 10.16 15.86
N ASN A 54 21.50 9.69 15.29
CA ASN A 54 22.49 8.91 16.02
C ASN A 54 23.08 9.69 17.22
N GLU A 55 23.38 10.97 17.03
CA GLU A 55 23.91 11.84 18.08
C GLU A 55 22.87 12.12 19.18
N ASN A 56 21.60 12.32 18.83
CA ASN A 56 20.54 12.54 19.82
C ASN A 56 20.23 11.28 20.64
N TYR A 57 20.21 10.09 20.03
CA TYR A 57 20.13 8.83 20.78
C TYR A 57 21.32 8.63 21.71
N LYS A 58 22.54 8.94 21.24
CA LYS A 58 23.74 8.88 22.07
C LYS A 58 23.62 9.77 23.30
N ARG A 59 23.22 11.04 23.14
CA ARG A 59 23.03 11.97 24.27
C ARG A 59 21.96 11.50 25.24
N GLY A 60 20.82 11.03 24.73
CA GLY A 60 19.75 10.48 25.57
C GLY A 60 20.23 9.29 26.42
N LEU A 61 20.95 8.35 25.80
CA LEU A 61 21.57 7.22 26.48
C LEU A 61 22.60 7.67 27.53
N GLU A 62 23.49 8.61 27.20
CA GLU A 62 24.48 9.16 28.15
C GLU A 62 23.82 9.79 29.38
N THR A 63 22.76 10.59 29.19
CA THR A 63 21.98 11.19 30.28
C THR A 63 21.37 10.11 31.16
N VAL A 64 20.56 9.22 30.56
CA VAL A 64 19.75 8.23 31.29
C VAL A 64 20.60 7.18 32.00
N ILE A 65 21.67 6.69 31.34
CA ILE A 65 22.58 5.70 31.95
C ILE A 65 23.37 6.34 33.10
N SER A 66 23.82 7.59 32.96
CA SER A 66 24.49 8.33 34.03
C SER A 66 23.59 8.54 35.26
N GLU A 67 22.30 8.84 35.05
CA GLU A 67 21.31 8.90 36.12
C GLU A 67 21.16 7.57 36.87
N LYS A 68 21.04 6.47 36.13
CA LYS A 68 20.94 5.12 36.73
C LYS A 68 22.21 4.73 37.49
N LYS A 69 23.39 4.99 36.93
CA LYS A 69 24.69 4.76 37.60
C LYS A 69 24.85 5.52 38.93
N LYS A 70 24.21 6.67 39.09
CA LYS A 70 24.23 7.41 40.38
C LYS A 70 23.41 6.72 41.47
N THR A 71 22.43 5.90 41.09
CA THR A 71 21.47 5.27 42.02
C THR A 71 21.66 3.75 42.15
N GLN A 72 22.35 3.12 41.20
CA GLN A 72 22.57 1.67 41.13
C GLN A 72 24.01 1.37 40.70
N GLU A 73 24.56 0.24 41.17
CA GLU A 73 25.92 -0.18 40.82
C GLU A 73 26.05 -0.68 39.38
N LYS A 74 25.00 -1.35 38.86
CA LYS A 74 24.95 -1.92 37.51
C LYS A 74 23.69 -1.48 36.77
N VAL A 75 23.83 -1.19 35.48
CA VAL A 75 22.76 -0.75 34.58
C VAL A 75 22.60 -1.76 33.45
N HIS A 76 21.40 -2.33 33.34
CA HIS A 76 21.01 -3.19 32.24
C HIS A 76 20.14 -2.40 31.25
N VAL A 77 20.54 -2.38 29.98
CA VAL A 77 19.79 -1.74 28.88
C VAL A 77 19.09 -2.80 28.03
N LEU A 78 17.83 -2.56 27.67
CA LEU A 78 17.09 -3.31 26.67
C LEU A 78 16.98 -2.46 25.39
N ASP A 79 17.56 -2.94 24.29
CA ASP A 79 17.48 -2.32 22.97
C ASP A 79 16.45 -3.08 22.12
N ILE A 80 15.35 -2.44 21.71
CA ILE A 80 14.26 -3.07 20.97
C ILE A 80 14.26 -2.59 19.51
N GLY A 81 14.32 -3.52 18.56
CA GLY A 81 14.49 -3.18 17.15
C GLY A 81 15.95 -2.84 16.85
N THR A 82 16.89 -3.68 17.33
CA THR A 82 18.31 -3.30 17.36
C THR A 82 18.94 -3.12 15.97
N GLY A 83 18.36 -3.69 14.92
CA GLY A 83 18.86 -3.59 13.55
C GLY A 83 20.31 -4.06 13.44
N THR A 84 21.24 -3.12 13.25
CA THR A 84 22.68 -3.42 13.16
C THR A 84 23.39 -3.55 14.51
N GLY A 85 22.71 -3.27 15.63
CA GLY A 85 23.31 -3.21 16.96
C GLY A 85 23.88 -1.84 17.33
N LEU A 86 23.66 -0.80 16.51
CA LEU A 86 24.26 0.53 16.71
C LEU A 86 23.91 1.14 18.08
N LEU A 87 22.62 1.17 18.44
CA LEU A 87 22.16 1.75 19.70
C LEU A 87 22.65 0.95 20.91
N SER A 88 22.70 -0.38 20.80
CA SER A 88 23.32 -1.26 21.80
C SER A 88 24.80 -0.93 22.03
N MET A 89 25.59 -0.68 20.98
CA MET A 89 27.00 -0.30 21.12
C MET A 89 27.16 1.10 21.73
N LEU A 90 26.32 2.06 21.33
CA LEU A 90 26.27 3.39 21.95
C LEU A 90 25.92 3.31 23.45
N ALA A 91 25.01 2.43 23.84
CA ALA A 91 24.66 2.22 25.25
C ALA A 91 25.85 1.68 26.07
N VAL A 92 26.66 0.77 25.50
CA VAL A 92 27.89 0.30 26.14
C VAL A 92 28.93 1.41 26.26
N GLU A 93 29.12 2.25 25.24
CA GLU A 93 30.01 3.41 25.31
C GLU A 93 29.54 4.42 26.37
N ALA A 94 28.24 4.63 26.50
CA ALA A 94 27.63 5.48 27.54
C ALA A 94 27.77 4.90 28.97
N GLY A 95 28.26 3.67 29.11
CA GLY A 95 28.61 3.06 30.40
C GLY A 95 27.65 1.99 30.90
N ALA A 96 26.78 1.43 30.03
CA ALA A 96 25.97 0.26 30.38
C ALA A 96 26.86 -0.96 30.72
N ASP A 97 26.45 -1.75 31.72
CA ASP A 97 27.19 -2.95 32.12
C ASP A 97 26.77 -4.19 31.33
N LYS A 98 25.51 -4.21 30.88
CA LYS A 98 24.92 -5.26 30.05
C LYS A 98 23.90 -4.63 29.12
N VAL A 99 23.83 -5.13 27.89
CA VAL A 99 22.75 -4.82 26.94
C VAL A 99 22.12 -6.13 26.46
N THR A 100 20.79 -6.19 26.46
CA THR A 100 20.04 -7.21 25.72
C THR A 100 19.36 -6.54 24.54
N ALA A 101 19.64 -7.03 23.33
CA ALA A 101 19.18 -6.45 22.09
C ALA A 101 18.19 -7.39 21.41
N LEU A 102 17.01 -6.89 21.04
CA LEU A 102 15.94 -7.66 20.41
C LEU A 102 15.81 -7.25 18.94
N GLU A 103 15.79 -8.24 18.05
CA GLU A 103 15.54 -8.04 16.61
C GLU A 103 14.63 -9.16 16.11
N ALA A 104 13.46 -8.80 15.58
CA ALA A 104 12.48 -9.77 15.11
C ALA A 104 12.90 -10.42 13.79
N PHE A 105 13.61 -9.68 12.94
CA PHE A 105 14.05 -10.15 11.63
C PHE A 105 15.40 -10.88 11.75
N ALA A 106 15.34 -12.22 11.75
CA ALA A 106 16.49 -13.09 12.01
C ALA A 106 17.77 -12.77 11.21
N PRO A 107 17.73 -12.42 9.90
CA PRO A 107 18.92 -12.01 9.16
C PRO A 107 19.59 -10.76 9.72
N MET A 108 18.80 -9.79 10.19
CA MET A 108 19.32 -8.60 10.86
C MET A 108 19.82 -8.91 12.27
N ALA A 109 19.16 -9.81 13.01
CA ALA A 109 19.69 -10.27 14.30
C ALA A 109 21.08 -10.92 14.16
N ASP A 110 21.27 -11.73 13.11
CA ASP A 110 22.57 -12.34 12.80
C ASP A 110 23.59 -11.33 12.27
N CYS A 111 23.13 -10.27 11.58
CA CYS A 111 23.95 -9.12 11.22
C CYS A 111 24.47 -8.41 12.48
N ALA A 112 23.58 -8.05 13.41
CA ALA A 112 23.90 -7.40 14.67
C ALA A 112 24.95 -8.18 15.46
N LYS A 113 24.75 -9.50 15.65
CA LYS A 113 25.71 -10.37 16.37
C LYS A 113 27.12 -10.27 15.79
N LYS A 114 27.25 -10.25 14.46
CA LYS A 114 28.54 -10.17 13.78
C LYS A 114 29.16 -8.78 13.89
N ILE A 115 28.37 -7.72 13.76
CA ILE A 115 28.82 -6.33 13.92
C ILE A 115 29.30 -6.08 15.35
N ILE A 116 28.50 -6.46 16.34
CA ILE A 116 28.82 -6.36 17.78
C ILE A 116 30.14 -7.06 18.09
N ALA A 117 30.32 -8.30 17.60
CA ALA A 117 31.56 -9.05 17.79
C ALA A 117 32.77 -8.41 17.08
N ARG A 118 32.58 -7.88 15.86
CA ARG A 118 33.66 -7.15 15.14
C ARG A 118 34.13 -5.91 15.89
N ASN A 119 33.22 -5.24 16.60
CA ASN A 119 33.52 -4.05 17.41
C ASN A 119 33.94 -4.38 18.85
N GLY A 120 34.01 -5.67 19.23
CA GLY A 120 34.54 -6.12 20.53
C GLY A 120 33.61 -5.91 21.72
N PHE A 121 32.29 -5.96 21.50
CA PHE A 121 31.27 -5.81 22.55
C PHE A 121 30.47 -7.10 22.84
N ASP A 122 30.92 -8.25 22.33
CA ASP A 122 30.25 -9.54 22.45
C ASP A 122 30.18 -10.07 23.89
N ASP A 123 31.02 -9.57 24.79
CA ASP A 123 30.99 -9.88 26.22
C ASP A 123 29.88 -9.14 27.00
N LYS A 124 29.37 -8.03 26.43
CA LYS A 124 28.39 -7.15 27.10
C LYS A 124 27.01 -7.12 26.42
N ILE A 125 26.94 -7.40 25.13
CA ILE A 125 25.71 -7.30 24.35
C ILE A 125 25.24 -8.69 23.94
N THR A 126 24.02 -9.07 24.33
CA THR A 126 23.37 -10.32 23.92
C THR A 126 22.22 -10.02 22.96
N VAL A 127 22.24 -10.63 21.77
CA VAL A 127 21.19 -10.46 20.76
C VAL A 127 20.21 -11.64 20.80
N ILE A 128 18.92 -11.34 20.93
CA ILE A 128 17.80 -12.30 20.87
C ILE A 128 17.01 -12.04 19.59
N SER A 129 16.81 -13.09 18.79
CA SER A 129 16.15 -13.02 17.48
C SER A 129 14.63 -13.20 17.61
N GLU A 130 13.97 -12.35 18.39
CA GLU A 130 12.53 -12.41 18.65
C GLU A 130 11.93 -11.00 18.70
N ARG A 131 10.62 -10.89 18.45
CA ARG A 131 9.88 -9.65 18.64
C ARG A 131 9.67 -9.41 20.14
N SER A 132 9.82 -8.16 20.59
CA SER A 132 9.68 -7.80 22.01
C SER A 132 8.37 -8.24 22.68
N THR A 133 7.27 -8.25 21.92
CA THR A 133 5.95 -8.68 22.39
C THR A 133 5.83 -10.18 22.63
N ASP A 134 6.74 -10.98 22.06
CA ASP A 134 6.77 -12.44 22.20
C ASP A 134 7.79 -12.89 23.26
N VAL A 135 8.69 -12.00 23.69
CA VAL A 135 9.74 -12.28 24.68
C VAL A 135 9.14 -12.25 26.08
N THR A 136 9.33 -13.34 26.83
CA THR A 136 8.94 -13.42 28.25
C THR A 136 10.12 -13.33 29.23
N ASP A 137 11.35 -13.52 28.73
CA ASP A 137 12.59 -13.47 29.53
C ASP A 137 13.74 -12.93 28.66
N ILE A 138 14.45 -11.94 29.17
CA ILE A 138 15.62 -11.31 28.52
C ILE A 138 16.96 -11.88 29.04
N GLY A 139 16.93 -13.09 29.63
CA GLY A 139 18.12 -13.82 30.07
C GLY A 139 18.81 -13.16 31.26
N GLY A 140 18.04 -12.67 32.23
CA GLY A 140 18.56 -12.00 33.44
C GLY A 140 17.51 -11.18 34.20
N GLU A 141 17.97 -10.16 34.92
CA GLU A 141 17.06 -9.19 35.55
C GLU A 141 16.40 -8.30 34.49
N ALA A 142 15.18 -7.84 34.79
CA ALA A 142 14.48 -6.82 34.01
C ALA A 142 15.36 -5.56 33.80
N ALA A 143 15.13 -4.84 32.71
CA ALA A 143 15.96 -3.72 32.29
C ALA A 143 15.77 -2.48 33.17
N ASP A 144 16.85 -1.72 33.37
CA ASP A 144 16.83 -0.41 34.05
C ASP A 144 16.55 0.73 33.07
N VAL A 145 16.88 0.52 31.79
CA VAL A 145 16.71 1.45 30.68
C VAL A 145 16.17 0.69 29.46
N ILE A 146 15.19 1.26 28.76
CA ILE A 146 14.79 0.82 27.42
C ILE A 146 15.28 1.86 26.42
N VAL A 147 15.84 1.40 25.31
CA VAL A 147 16.05 2.20 24.11
C VAL A 147 15.33 1.51 22.95
N ALA A 148 14.60 2.26 22.15
CA ALA A 148 13.97 1.73 20.94
C ALA A 148 13.85 2.82 19.90
N GLU A 149 14.23 2.49 18.68
CA GLU A 149 13.96 3.28 17.48
C GLU A 149 13.07 2.41 16.60
N VAL A 150 11.76 2.61 16.76
CA VAL A 150 10.67 1.84 16.15
C VAL A 150 9.56 2.80 15.70
N PHE A 151 9.98 3.93 15.16
CA PHE A 151 9.12 5.03 14.76
C PHE A 151 9.14 5.17 13.25
N ASP A 152 8.02 5.56 12.66
CA ASP A 152 7.92 5.93 11.25
C ASP A 152 7.51 7.40 11.08
N THR A 153 7.22 7.82 9.86
CA THR A 153 6.71 9.16 9.56
C THR A 153 5.40 9.48 10.34
N GLU A 154 4.60 8.48 10.69
CA GLU A 154 3.40 8.65 11.54
C GLU A 154 3.67 8.58 13.05
N LEU A 155 4.93 8.41 13.46
CA LEU A 155 5.41 8.08 14.81
C LEU A 155 4.98 6.67 15.26
N ILE A 156 3.70 6.33 15.13
CA ILE A 156 3.12 5.11 15.72
C ILE A 156 2.93 3.96 14.73
N GLY A 157 3.17 4.15 13.43
CA GLY A 157 2.79 3.19 12.38
C GLY A 157 3.57 1.88 12.40
N GLU A 158 4.75 1.86 13.03
CA GLU A 158 5.55 0.66 13.27
C GLU A 158 5.24 -0.05 14.61
N GLY A 159 4.19 0.39 15.31
CA GLY A 159 3.73 -0.24 16.55
C GLY A 159 4.51 0.17 17.79
N ALA A 160 5.06 1.40 17.80
CA ALA A 160 5.75 1.99 18.95
C ALA A 160 4.93 1.87 20.24
N LEU A 161 3.62 2.17 20.20
CA LEU A 161 2.75 2.17 21.38
C LEU A 161 2.74 0.81 22.08
N ARG A 162 2.48 -0.28 21.35
CA ARG A 162 2.47 -1.63 21.93
C ARG A 162 3.87 -2.02 22.42
N THR A 163 4.88 -1.74 21.61
CA THR A 163 6.28 -2.07 21.91
C THR A 163 6.73 -1.50 23.25
N PHE A 164 6.54 -0.19 23.48
CA PHE A 164 6.89 0.43 24.75
C PHE A 164 6.02 -0.06 25.90
N LYS A 165 4.70 -0.17 25.69
CA LYS A 165 3.77 -0.56 26.76
C LYS A 165 4.06 -1.96 27.29
N GLU A 166 4.20 -2.95 26.40
CA GLU A 166 4.43 -4.33 26.82
C GLU A 166 5.84 -4.53 27.38
N ALA A 167 6.86 -3.84 26.83
CA ALA A 167 8.21 -3.88 27.38
C ALA A 167 8.26 -3.30 28.81
N LEU A 168 7.58 -2.18 29.07
CA LEU A 168 7.48 -1.60 30.41
C LEU A 168 6.80 -2.53 31.42
N LEU A 169 5.77 -3.26 30.99
CA LEU A 169 5.00 -4.15 31.86
C LEU A 169 5.75 -5.46 32.17
N ASN A 170 6.45 -6.01 31.18
CA ASN A 170 6.95 -7.39 31.23
C ASN A 170 8.48 -7.47 31.34
N LEU A 171 9.21 -6.49 30.79
CA LEU A 171 10.67 -6.58 30.58
C LEU A 171 11.46 -5.52 31.37
N ALA A 172 10.79 -4.57 32.02
CA ALA A 172 11.40 -3.42 32.69
C ALA A 172 11.22 -3.44 34.21
N LYS A 173 12.18 -2.85 34.92
CA LYS A 173 12.08 -2.60 36.38
C LYS A 173 11.15 -1.42 36.66
N PRO A 174 10.52 -1.34 37.85
CA PRO A 174 9.84 -0.14 38.29
C PRO A 174 10.76 1.08 38.25
N GLY A 175 10.27 2.19 37.67
CA GLY A 175 11.08 3.39 37.46
C GLY A 175 12.12 3.25 36.35
N CYS A 176 11.95 2.30 35.43
CA CYS A 176 12.70 2.25 34.17
C CYS A 176 12.67 3.60 33.48
N ARG A 177 13.80 3.96 32.86
CA ARG A 177 13.89 5.15 32.00
C ARG A 177 13.84 4.70 30.54
N VAL A 178 13.33 5.53 29.64
CA VAL A 178 13.18 5.19 28.23
C VAL A 178 13.80 6.26 27.34
N VAL A 179 14.51 5.84 26.29
CA VAL A 179 15.08 6.69 25.25
C VAL A 179 14.43 6.31 23.91
N PRO A 180 13.63 7.19 23.29
CA PRO A 180 13.20 8.50 23.79
C PRO A 180 12.19 8.39 24.95
N SER A 181 12.11 9.42 25.79
CA SER A 181 11.19 9.44 26.94
C SER A 181 9.78 9.87 26.55
N ARG A 182 9.65 10.81 25.60
CA ARG A 182 8.35 11.37 25.16
C ARG A 182 8.38 11.69 23.67
N GLY A 183 7.20 11.86 23.08
CA GLY A 183 7.08 12.42 21.73
C GLY A 183 5.79 13.20 21.54
N ASN A 184 5.83 14.28 20.75
CA ASN A 184 4.65 15.05 20.40
C ASN A 184 4.38 14.95 18.90
N VAL A 185 3.10 14.86 18.53
CA VAL A 185 2.67 14.97 17.13
C VAL A 185 2.09 16.36 16.92
N TYR A 186 2.67 17.11 15.98
CA TYR A 186 2.24 18.43 15.57
C TYR A 186 1.43 18.37 14.28
N VAL A 187 0.44 19.24 14.18
CA VAL A 187 -0.36 19.41 12.97
C VAL A 187 -0.55 20.88 12.61
N ASN A 188 -0.57 21.17 11.31
CA ASN A 188 -0.78 22.52 10.81
C ASN A 188 -1.77 22.51 9.63
N PRO A 189 -3.02 22.94 9.84
CA PRO A 189 -3.99 23.17 8.77
C PRO A 189 -3.50 24.23 7.77
N VAL A 190 -3.57 23.91 6.48
CA VAL A 190 -3.11 24.79 5.39
C VAL A 190 -4.15 24.93 4.27
N SER A 191 -4.16 26.08 3.63
CA SER A 191 -4.79 26.30 2.32
C SER A 191 -3.74 26.10 1.24
N SER A 192 -3.96 25.17 0.31
CA SER A 192 -2.97 24.78 -0.70
C SER A 192 -3.64 24.08 -1.88
N ARG A 193 -3.73 24.78 -3.02
CA ARG A 193 -4.16 24.17 -4.28
C ARG A 193 -3.22 23.04 -4.70
N PHE A 194 -1.93 23.19 -4.41
CA PHE A 194 -0.91 22.20 -4.72
C PHE A 194 -1.20 20.87 -3.99
N LEU A 195 -1.28 20.88 -2.66
CA LEU A 195 -1.54 19.68 -1.86
C LEU A 195 -2.94 19.11 -2.09
N LYS A 196 -3.94 19.98 -2.33
CA LYS A 196 -5.29 19.56 -2.72
C LYS A 196 -5.29 18.66 -3.95
N SER A 197 -4.41 18.90 -4.91
CA SER A 197 -4.40 18.22 -6.20
C SER A 197 -3.95 16.74 -6.10
N PHE A 198 -3.31 16.33 -5.01
CA PHE A 198 -2.97 14.92 -4.73
C PHE A 198 -4.14 14.10 -4.14
N ASN A 199 -5.23 14.75 -3.72
CA ASN A 199 -6.40 14.07 -3.16
C ASN A 199 -7.71 14.41 -3.87
N ARG A 200 -7.80 15.52 -4.58
CA ARG A 200 -9.05 15.91 -5.24
C ARG A 200 -9.40 14.94 -6.38
N ILE A 201 -10.67 14.51 -6.40
CA ILE A 201 -11.23 13.81 -7.56
C ILE A 201 -11.10 14.73 -8.79
N PRO A 202 -10.49 14.28 -9.91
CA PRO A 202 -10.33 15.13 -11.08
C PRO A 202 -11.65 15.61 -11.66
N VAL A 203 -11.71 16.90 -11.98
CA VAL A 203 -12.90 17.57 -12.52
C VAL A 203 -12.64 18.11 -13.92
N LEU A 204 -13.66 18.07 -14.76
CA LEU A 204 -13.52 18.44 -16.18
C LEU A 204 -13.88 19.90 -16.44
N ASN A 205 -14.93 20.44 -15.82
CA ASN A 205 -15.51 21.74 -16.20
C ASN A 205 -15.52 22.73 -15.04
N ASN A 206 -16.12 22.35 -13.90
CA ASN A 206 -16.28 23.23 -12.76
C ASN A 206 -15.60 22.64 -11.53
N GLU A 207 -15.12 23.52 -10.66
CA GLU A 207 -14.43 23.13 -9.43
C GLU A 207 -15.35 22.37 -8.46
N ASP A 208 -16.64 22.69 -8.46
CA ASP A 208 -17.62 22.03 -7.58
C ASP A 208 -18.17 20.71 -8.16
N ASP A 209 -17.66 20.26 -9.31
CA ASP A 209 -18.09 18.99 -9.89
C ASP A 209 -17.72 17.80 -8.98
N ILE A 210 -18.65 16.84 -8.85
CA ILE A 210 -18.49 15.63 -8.03
C ILE A 210 -18.77 14.36 -8.85
N PRO A 211 -17.99 14.09 -9.91
CA PRO A 211 -18.28 13.00 -10.85
C PRO A 211 -18.27 11.60 -10.22
N LEU A 212 -17.58 11.44 -9.09
CA LEU A 212 -17.55 10.20 -8.31
C LEU A 212 -18.15 10.36 -6.88
N GLY A 213 -18.92 11.43 -6.65
CA GLY A 213 -19.47 11.77 -5.33
C GLY A 213 -18.43 12.37 -4.36
N ASN A 214 -18.84 12.57 -3.11
CA ASN A 214 -17.96 13.04 -2.04
C ASN A 214 -17.13 11.88 -1.48
N CYS A 215 -15.81 11.97 -1.61
CA CYS A 215 -14.87 10.97 -1.12
C CYS A 215 -13.82 11.66 -0.23
N PRO A 216 -13.51 11.12 0.96
CA PRO A 216 -12.47 11.67 1.84
C PRO A 216 -11.06 11.49 1.26
N GLY A 217 -10.86 10.51 0.38
CA GLY A 217 -9.54 10.07 -0.08
C GLY A 217 -9.19 8.67 0.40
N THR A 218 -7.96 8.24 0.13
CA THR A 218 -7.40 7.06 0.82
C THR A 218 -7.01 7.43 2.25
N SER A 219 -7.13 6.46 3.15
CA SER A 219 -6.72 6.56 4.54
C SER A 219 -5.24 6.24 4.74
N ALA A 220 -4.55 5.75 3.70
CA ALA A 220 -3.10 5.57 3.72
C ALA A 220 -2.41 6.93 3.91
N VAL A 221 -1.32 6.93 4.68
CA VAL A 221 -0.48 8.10 4.87
C VAL A 221 0.04 8.62 3.53
N PHE A 222 0.21 9.93 3.47
CA PHE A 222 0.89 10.60 2.38
C PHE A 222 2.15 11.25 2.96
N ASP A 223 3.21 10.45 3.02
CA ASP A 223 4.57 10.81 3.37
C ASP A 223 5.20 11.63 2.24
N VAL A 224 5.73 12.81 2.60
CA VAL A 224 6.30 13.78 1.66
C VAL A 224 7.43 14.55 2.34
N GLN A 225 8.50 14.86 1.61
CA GLN A 225 9.52 15.80 2.09
C GLN A 225 8.93 17.22 2.06
N LEU A 226 8.21 17.63 3.12
CA LEU A 226 7.56 18.95 3.18
C LEU A 226 8.56 20.11 3.15
N SER A 227 9.84 19.82 3.41
CA SER A 227 10.96 20.74 3.20
C SER A 227 11.15 21.15 1.73
N ALA A 228 10.69 20.34 0.77
CA ALA A 228 10.72 20.63 -0.66
C ALA A 228 9.55 21.51 -1.14
N LEU A 229 8.55 21.76 -0.29
CA LEU A 229 7.48 22.70 -0.61
C LEU A 229 8.00 24.13 -0.63
N GLU A 230 7.61 24.90 -1.64
CA GLU A 230 7.86 26.32 -1.65
C GLU A 230 6.82 27.04 -0.78
N THR A 231 7.22 28.10 -0.07
CA THR A 231 6.31 28.89 0.79
C THR A 231 5.17 29.57 0.02
N LYS A 232 5.23 29.61 -1.32
CA LYS A 232 4.15 30.09 -2.19
C LYS A 232 3.06 29.04 -2.45
N ASP A 233 3.34 27.77 -2.18
CA ASP A 233 2.46 26.64 -2.53
C ASP A 233 1.39 26.39 -1.46
N PHE A 234 1.51 27.01 -0.28
CA PHE A 234 0.55 26.89 0.81
C PHE A 234 0.50 28.16 1.68
N ILE A 235 -0.61 28.31 2.40
CA ILE A 235 -0.80 29.32 3.43
C ILE A 235 -1.18 28.59 4.73
N ALA A 236 -0.36 28.74 5.77
CA ALA A 236 -0.69 28.24 7.10
C ALA A 236 -1.88 29.01 7.67
N LEU A 237 -2.91 28.28 8.09
CA LEU A 237 -4.15 28.85 8.61
C LEU A 237 -4.13 29.01 10.12
N THR A 238 -3.17 28.38 10.79
CA THR A 238 -2.93 28.44 12.24
C THR A 238 -1.43 28.41 12.52
N GLU A 239 -1.05 28.70 13.77
CA GLU A 239 0.20 28.17 14.33
C GLU A 239 0.13 26.63 14.46
N PRO A 240 1.26 25.90 14.54
CA PRO A 240 1.25 24.46 14.79
C PRO A 240 0.48 24.08 16.06
N ILE A 241 -0.32 23.02 15.97
CA ILE A 241 -1.16 22.50 17.05
C ILE A 241 -0.58 21.17 17.51
N ILE A 242 -0.41 20.97 18.82
CA ILE A 242 -0.05 19.65 19.36
C ILE A 242 -1.31 18.77 19.31
N ALA A 243 -1.31 17.77 18.44
CA ALA A 243 -2.38 16.80 18.30
C ALA A 243 -2.33 15.77 19.44
N PHE A 244 -1.17 15.16 19.67
CA PHE A 244 -0.95 14.08 20.65
C PHE A 244 0.36 14.29 21.41
N GLU A 245 0.38 13.83 22.65
CA GLU A 245 1.56 13.82 23.53
C GLU A 245 1.70 12.41 24.09
N PHE A 246 2.80 11.73 23.80
CA PHE A 246 3.06 10.36 24.23
C PHE A 246 4.14 10.34 25.34
N ASP A 247 3.87 9.57 26.39
CA ASP A 247 4.80 9.33 27.51
C ASP A 247 5.25 7.86 27.46
N PHE A 248 6.41 7.63 26.84
CA PHE A 248 6.95 6.29 26.61
C PHE A 248 7.55 5.66 27.88
N GLU A 249 7.55 6.36 29.01
CA GLU A 249 8.03 5.83 30.30
C GLU A 249 6.91 5.28 31.19
N ASN A 250 5.65 5.48 30.79
CA ASN A 250 4.50 5.12 31.61
C ASN A 250 3.47 4.27 30.85
N ALA A 251 3.47 2.96 31.10
CA ALA A 251 2.59 2.00 30.46
C ALA A 251 1.09 2.32 30.61
N ASP A 252 0.68 2.96 31.71
CA ASP A 252 -0.72 3.32 31.95
C ASP A 252 -1.17 4.51 31.10
N LYS A 253 -0.23 5.35 30.63
CA LYS A 253 -0.50 6.49 29.75
C LYS A 253 -0.44 6.14 28.28
N ILE A 254 0.14 5.00 27.91
CA ILE A 254 0.15 4.53 26.53
C ILE A 254 -1.20 3.90 26.23
N ILE A 255 -2.06 4.63 25.53
CA ILE A 255 -3.42 4.22 25.16
C ILE A 255 -3.44 4.00 23.64
N TYR A 256 -4.03 2.89 23.19
CA TYR A 256 -4.02 2.55 21.77
C TYR A 256 -5.07 3.32 20.96
N GLU A 257 -6.16 3.76 21.58
CA GLU A 257 -7.22 4.49 20.90
C GLU A 257 -7.55 5.76 21.67
N GLU A 258 -7.26 6.92 21.09
CA GLU A 258 -7.56 8.21 21.70
C GLU A 258 -8.22 9.18 20.72
N SER A 259 -8.98 10.12 21.27
CA SER A 259 -9.64 11.19 20.52
C SER A 259 -9.59 12.47 21.35
N PHE A 260 -8.90 13.48 20.84
CA PHE A 260 -8.80 14.80 21.45
C PHE A 260 -9.46 15.87 20.59
N ARG A 261 -9.98 16.90 21.26
CA ARG A 261 -10.45 18.13 20.61
C ARG A 261 -9.49 19.24 20.97
N ARG A 262 -8.65 19.63 20.02
CA ARG A 262 -7.64 20.67 20.18
C ARG A 262 -8.22 22.00 19.76
N LEU A 263 -8.21 22.96 20.67
CA LEU A 263 -8.70 24.31 20.41
C LEU A 263 -7.64 25.14 19.70
N ALA A 264 -7.98 25.75 18.58
CA ALA A 264 -7.09 26.63 17.84
C ALA A 264 -7.80 27.91 17.38
N ILE A 265 -7.00 28.93 17.08
CA ILE A 265 -7.47 30.20 16.52
C ILE A 265 -6.88 30.33 15.12
N ALA A 266 -7.73 30.59 14.13
CA ALA A 266 -7.30 30.83 12.76
C ALA A 266 -6.48 32.13 12.67
N THR A 267 -5.24 32.04 12.20
CA THR A 267 -4.36 33.19 11.96
C THR A 267 -4.64 33.84 10.60
N GLU A 268 -5.17 33.07 9.65
CA GLU A 268 -5.57 33.51 8.31
C GLU A 268 -6.92 32.90 7.91
N SER A 269 -7.63 33.56 6.97
CA SER A 269 -8.87 33.01 6.40
C SER A 269 -8.55 32.10 5.21
N GLY A 270 -9.22 30.97 5.09
CA GLY A 270 -9.04 30.05 3.97
C GLY A 270 -9.77 28.72 4.12
N THR A 271 -9.76 27.90 3.07
CA THR A 271 -10.21 26.50 3.15
C THR A 271 -9.06 25.64 3.69
N ILE A 272 -9.35 24.73 4.62
CA ILE A 272 -8.40 23.68 5.00
C ILE A 272 -8.35 22.68 3.83
N ASP A 273 -7.37 22.84 2.96
CA ASP A 273 -7.15 21.93 1.82
C ASP A 273 -6.32 20.70 2.23
N ALA A 274 -5.45 20.85 3.23
CA ALA A 274 -4.64 19.78 3.81
C ALA A 274 -4.25 20.10 5.26
N ILE A 275 -3.80 19.08 5.99
CA ILE A 275 -3.20 19.18 7.32
C ILE A 275 -1.80 18.61 7.23
N LEU A 276 -0.79 19.45 7.44
CA LEU A 276 0.60 19.01 7.55
C LEU A 276 0.80 18.38 8.92
N MET A 277 1.59 17.32 9.01
CA MET A 277 1.87 16.60 10.26
C MET A 277 3.35 16.23 10.34
N TRP A 278 3.93 16.38 11.52
CA TRP A 278 5.26 15.89 11.89
C TRP A 278 5.31 15.63 13.39
N TRP A 279 6.40 15.09 13.90
CA TRP A 279 6.57 14.83 15.32
C TRP A 279 7.95 15.26 15.85
N ASP A 280 8.08 15.35 17.17
CA ASP A 280 9.36 15.44 17.86
C ASP A 280 9.49 14.33 18.92
N LEU A 281 10.73 14.08 19.34
CA LEU A 281 11.06 13.14 20.40
C LEU A 281 11.96 13.83 21.43
N ASP A 282 11.51 13.88 22.68
CA ASP A 282 12.36 14.26 23.83
C ASP A 282 13.15 13.03 24.25
N MET A 283 14.46 13.07 24.00
CA MET A 283 15.32 11.90 24.12
C MET A 283 15.52 11.44 25.57
N ASP A 284 15.41 12.35 26.54
CA ASP A 284 15.71 12.06 27.94
C ASP A 284 14.71 12.68 28.93
N GLY A 285 13.63 13.33 28.47
CA GLY A 285 12.61 13.90 29.35
C GLY A 285 13.03 15.20 30.03
N THR A 286 14.20 15.76 29.67
CA THR A 286 14.68 17.05 30.20
C THR A 286 14.13 18.23 29.43
N ASN A 287 13.56 18.01 28.23
CA ASN A 287 13.21 19.03 27.24
C ASN A 287 14.42 19.86 26.75
N GLU A 288 15.61 19.26 26.67
CA GLU A 288 16.82 19.90 26.13
C GLU A 288 17.33 19.23 24.85
N ASN A 289 17.10 17.92 24.68
CA ASN A 289 17.61 17.11 23.57
C ASN A 289 16.47 16.54 22.75
N PHE A 290 16.34 16.97 21.48
CA PHE A 290 15.24 16.59 20.61
C PHE A 290 15.73 16.09 19.25
N ILE A 291 15.05 15.05 18.76
CA ILE A 291 14.88 14.84 17.33
C ILE A 291 13.58 15.56 16.94
N ASP A 292 13.64 16.44 15.94
CA ASP A 292 12.50 17.25 15.51
C ASP A 292 12.30 17.11 13.99
N MET A 293 11.17 16.52 13.59
CA MET A 293 10.80 16.27 12.20
C MET A 293 10.12 17.46 11.53
N ALA A 294 10.06 18.63 12.17
CA ALA A 294 9.56 19.84 11.56
C ALA A 294 10.33 20.16 10.25
N PRO A 295 9.63 20.56 9.17
CA PRO A 295 10.26 20.82 7.89
C PRO A 295 11.25 21.99 7.96
N ARG A 296 12.17 22.07 6.99
CA ARG A 296 13.27 23.05 6.94
C ARG A 296 12.83 24.51 7.14
N TRP A 297 11.65 24.88 6.68
CA TRP A 297 11.11 26.24 6.82
C TRP A 297 10.50 26.53 8.21
N ALA A 298 10.25 25.49 9.02
CA ALA A 298 9.77 25.59 10.40
C ALA A 298 10.87 25.31 11.44
N ASN A 299 11.94 24.61 11.08
CA ASN A 299 13.02 24.22 11.99
C ASN A 299 14.41 24.74 11.56
N PRO A 300 15.03 25.68 12.30
CA PRO A 300 16.37 26.18 11.97
C PRO A 300 17.51 25.18 12.24
N LYS A 301 17.26 24.12 13.03
CA LYS A 301 18.21 23.02 13.30
C LYS A 301 17.90 21.78 12.44
N TYR A 302 17.15 21.95 11.36
CA TYR A 302 16.75 20.87 10.47
C TYR A 302 17.94 20.03 9.99
N ALA A 303 17.76 18.71 10.04
CA ALA A 303 18.64 17.72 9.43
C ALA A 303 17.82 16.83 8.48
N PHE A 304 18.29 16.70 7.24
CA PHE A 304 17.65 15.88 6.22
C PHE A 304 17.74 14.40 6.58
N ARG A 305 16.67 13.66 6.28
CA ARG A 305 16.56 12.20 6.34
C ARG A 305 15.37 11.74 5.48
N ASP A 306 15.29 10.46 5.16
CA ASP A 306 14.27 9.91 4.24
C ASP A 306 13.44 8.77 4.88
N HIS A 307 14.02 7.97 5.77
CA HIS A 307 13.28 6.99 6.58
C HIS A 307 12.21 7.63 7.46
N TRP A 308 12.43 8.89 7.87
CA TRP A 308 11.43 9.73 8.49
C TRP A 308 11.20 10.99 7.66
N MET A 309 9.95 11.29 7.38
CA MET A 309 9.54 12.45 6.61
C MET A 309 8.52 13.24 7.42
N GLN A 310 7.67 13.99 6.72
CA GLN A 310 6.45 14.56 7.27
C GLN A 310 5.26 13.97 6.51
N ALA A 311 4.06 14.14 7.05
CA ALA A 311 2.85 13.59 6.46
C ALA A 311 1.84 14.68 6.08
N VAL A 312 1.01 14.39 5.08
CA VAL A 312 -0.10 15.23 4.64
C VAL A 312 -1.41 14.48 4.80
N TYR A 313 -2.32 15.05 5.57
CA TYR A 313 -3.67 14.54 5.79
C TYR A 313 -4.73 15.42 5.14
N TYR A 314 -5.89 14.83 4.88
CA TYR A 314 -7.02 15.51 4.28
C TYR A 314 -8.25 15.38 5.17
N LEU A 315 -9.00 16.47 5.30
CA LEU A 315 -10.28 16.42 5.98
C LEU A 315 -11.31 15.66 5.14
N PRO A 316 -12.20 14.87 5.77
CA PRO A 316 -13.26 14.15 5.08
C PRO A 316 -14.27 15.06 4.38
N ARG A 317 -14.37 16.31 4.82
CA ARG A 317 -15.28 17.33 4.31
C ARG A 317 -14.55 18.66 4.23
N LYS A 318 -14.93 19.48 3.24
CA LYS A 318 -14.42 20.85 3.11
C LYS A 318 -14.78 21.65 4.36
N TYR A 319 -13.80 22.34 4.92
CA TYR A 319 -14.00 23.26 6.04
C TYR A 319 -13.32 24.60 5.74
N GLU A 320 -14.02 25.70 5.96
CA GLU A 320 -13.52 27.07 5.77
C GLU A 320 -13.34 27.75 7.12
N LEU A 321 -12.17 28.38 7.29
CA LEU A 321 -11.81 29.15 8.46
C LEU A 321 -11.85 30.64 8.15
N VAL A 322 -12.28 31.43 9.12
CA VAL A 322 -12.18 32.90 9.10
C VAL A 322 -11.12 33.35 10.09
N LYS A 323 -10.22 34.25 9.68
CA LYS A 323 -9.20 34.85 10.57
C LYS A 323 -9.80 35.34 11.88
N GLY A 324 -9.22 34.90 13.00
CA GLY A 324 -9.68 35.18 14.36
C GLY A 324 -10.79 34.27 14.87
N GLU A 325 -11.33 33.37 14.04
CA GLU A 325 -12.28 32.33 14.45
C GLU A 325 -11.58 31.29 15.32
N GLN A 326 -12.28 30.86 16.37
CA GLN A 326 -11.88 29.73 17.20
C GLN A 326 -12.59 28.47 16.71
N PHE A 327 -11.85 27.38 16.53
CA PHE A 327 -12.38 26.10 16.09
C PHE A 327 -11.77 24.92 16.87
N GLU A 328 -12.46 23.79 16.90
CA GLU A 328 -11.97 22.54 17.47
C GLU A 328 -11.48 21.61 16.35
N LEU A 329 -10.19 21.28 16.36
CA LEU A 329 -9.63 20.21 15.56
C LEU A 329 -9.79 18.88 16.32
N ASN A 330 -10.55 17.95 15.75
CA ASN A 330 -10.66 16.59 16.26
C ASN A 330 -9.44 15.81 15.78
N CYS A 331 -8.59 15.38 16.70
CA CYS A 331 -7.42 14.54 16.43
C CYS A 331 -7.70 13.14 16.99
N MET A 332 -7.70 12.12 16.13
CA MET A 332 -7.90 10.73 16.53
C MET A 332 -6.71 9.87 16.12
N HIS A 333 -6.42 8.85 16.92
CA HIS A 333 -5.56 7.76 16.49
C HIS A 333 -6.05 6.42 17.02
N ASP A 334 -5.69 5.36 16.29
CA ASP A 334 -5.71 3.98 16.77
C ASP A 334 -4.27 3.53 17.06
N GLU A 335 -4.04 2.22 17.18
CA GLU A 335 -2.72 1.68 17.53
C GLU A 335 -1.64 2.05 16.50
N PHE A 336 -2.00 2.28 15.24
CA PHE A 336 -1.07 2.41 14.12
C PHE A 336 -1.31 3.62 13.23
N SER A 337 -2.38 4.38 13.43
CA SER A 337 -2.80 5.37 12.42
C SER A 337 -3.49 6.58 13.00
N ILE A 338 -3.30 7.72 12.33
CA ILE A 338 -3.84 9.02 12.72
C ILE A 338 -4.88 9.49 11.70
N TRP A 339 -5.92 10.21 12.15
CA TRP A 339 -6.85 10.93 11.28
C TRP A 339 -7.45 12.16 11.96
N PHE A 340 -8.10 13.03 11.17
CA PHE A 340 -8.59 14.33 11.63
C PHE A 340 -9.99 14.66 11.13
N ASP A 341 -10.72 15.47 11.91
CA ASP A 341 -11.94 16.17 11.50
C ASP A 341 -12.02 17.53 12.20
N VAL A 342 -13.05 18.32 11.92
CA VAL A 342 -13.27 19.63 12.53
C VAL A 342 -14.67 19.72 13.13
N ASN A 343 -14.74 20.28 14.34
CA ASN A 343 -15.96 20.61 15.08
C ASN A 343 -16.96 19.44 15.24
N GLN A 344 -16.44 18.21 15.38
CA GLN A 344 -17.25 17.03 15.70
C GLN A 344 -17.44 16.92 17.21
N THR A 345 -18.69 16.64 17.63
CA THR A 345 -19.04 16.47 19.05
C THR A 345 -18.73 15.07 19.59
N GLN A 346 -18.52 14.11 18.70
CA GLN A 346 -18.20 12.72 19.01
C GLN A 346 -16.97 12.30 18.19
N PRO A 347 -16.15 11.35 18.69
CA PRO A 347 -15.10 10.73 17.90
C PRO A 347 -15.69 10.16 16.60
N ILE A 348 -15.00 10.40 15.49
CA ILE A 348 -15.37 9.83 14.19
C ILE A 348 -14.48 8.62 13.88
N GLU A 349 -15.08 7.57 13.34
CA GLU A 349 -14.31 6.42 12.83
C GLU A 349 -13.46 6.84 11.63
N ARG A 350 -12.32 6.16 11.44
CA ARG A 350 -11.43 6.35 10.30
C ARG A 350 -12.20 6.12 8.99
N MET A 351 -12.19 7.12 8.11
CA MET A 351 -12.91 7.07 6.85
C MET A 351 -12.01 6.58 5.71
N TYR A 352 -12.59 5.74 4.85
CA TYR A 352 -11.91 5.14 3.70
C TYR A 352 -12.51 5.66 2.39
N CYS A 353 -11.76 5.46 1.30
CA CYS A 353 -12.22 5.81 -0.04
C CYS A 353 -13.60 5.19 -0.35
N SER A 354 -14.46 6.00 -0.96
CA SER A 354 -15.80 5.61 -1.41
C SER A 354 -15.97 5.74 -2.93
N CYS A 355 -14.98 6.26 -3.66
CA CYS A 355 -15.08 6.57 -5.09
C CYS A 355 -14.36 5.57 -6.02
N THR A 356 -13.66 4.57 -5.44
CA THR A 356 -12.80 3.60 -6.15
C THR A 356 -11.47 4.20 -6.66
N LEU A 357 -11.44 5.45 -7.14
CA LEU A 357 -10.24 6.11 -7.66
C LEU A 357 -9.06 6.07 -6.67
N HIS A 358 -9.23 6.60 -5.45
CA HIS A 358 -8.13 6.68 -4.47
C HIS A 358 -7.60 5.33 -3.98
N ASN A 359 -8.33 4.24 -4.21
CA ASN A 359 -7.86 2.90 -3.85
C ASN A 359 -6.99 2.26 -4.92
N ILE A 360 -7.15 2.68 -6.19
CA ILE A 360 -6.45 2.07 -7.33
C ILE A 360 -5.42 3.01 -7.97
N THR A 361 -5.35 4.27 -7.51
CA THR A 361 -4.38 5.27 -8.00
C THR A 361 -3.57 5.85 -6.86
N CYS A 362 -2.26 5.94 -7.05
CA CYS A 362 -1.36 6.65 -6.13
C CYS A 362 -1.54 8.18 -6.17
N ARG A 363 -1.05 8.88 -5.14
CA ARG A 363 -1.20 10.33 -4.93
C ARG A 363 -0.63 11.15 -6.09
N GLN A 364 0.56 10.80 -6.56
CA GLN A 364 1.22 11.44 -7.69
C GLN A 364 0.43 11.28 -8.99
N THR A 365 -0.26 10.16 -9.22
CA THR A 365 -1.14 10.02 -10.38
C THR A 365 -2.37 10.91 -10.27
N ILE A 366 -2.98 11.02 -9.08
CA ILE A 366 -4.12 11.93 -8.88
C ILE A 366 -3.69 13.37 -9.16
N PHE A 367 -2.49 13.76 -8.70
CA PHE A 367 -1.88 15.04 -9.04
C PHE A 367 -1.67 15.19 -10.55
N HIS A 368 -1.06 14.21 -11.21
CA HIS A 368 -0.85 14.19 -12.66
C HIS A 368 -2.15 14.45 -13.43
N ILE A 369 -3.21 13.72 -13.10
CA ILE A 369 -4.50 13.87 -13.78
C ILE A 369 -5.06 15.28 -13.58
N ASN A 370 -5.04 15.79 -12.34
CA ASN A 370 -5.52 17.14 -12.03
C ASN A 370 -4.72 18.21 -12.79
N GLU A 371 -3.39 18.10 -12.85
CA GLU A 371 -2.54 19.06 -13.57
C GLU A 371 -2.72 18.96 -15.08
N MET A 372 -2.76 17.75 -15.64
CA MET A 372 -2.97 17.55 -17.08
C MET A 372 -4.28 18.19 -17.56
N LEU A 373 -5.37 18.01 -16.81
CA LEU A 373 -6.67 18.59 -17.17
C LEU A 373 -6.69 20.13 -17.10
N ASN A 374 -5.73 20.73 -16.38
CA ASN A 374 -5.60 22.18 -16.20
C ASN A 374 -4.46 22.80 -17.01
N ASP A 375 -3.55 22.02 -17.61
CA ASP A 375 -2.48 22.52 -18.46
C ASP A 375 -3.03 23.00 -19.82
N MET A 376 -3.21 24.31 -19.95
CA MET A 376 -3.71 24.93 -21.17
C MET A 376 -2.85 24.65 -22.41
N ARG A 377 -1.54 24.41 -22.26
CA ARG A 377 -0.67 24.03 -23.38
C ARG A 377 -1.07 22.65 -23.90
N PHE A 378 -1.22 21.68 -23.00
CA PHE A 378 -1.66 20.32 -23.33
C PHE A 378 -3.10 20.31 -23.88
N VAL A 379 -4.03 20.99 -23.21
CA VAL A 379 -5.44 21.12 -23.62
C VAL A 379 -5.58 21.70 -25.03
N ASN A 380 -4.83 22.76 -25.34
CA ASN A 380 -4.86 23.37 -26.68
C ASN A 380 -4.33 22.41 -27.76
N GLN A 381 -3.30 21.63 -27.44
CA GLN A 381 -2.78 20.63 -28.36
C GLN A 381 -3.77 19.48 -28.58
N VAL A 382 -4.40 18.96 -27.51
CA VAL A 382 -5.47 17.95 -27.62
C VAL A 382 -6.61 18.47 -28.49
N LYS A 383 -7.04 19.73 -28.30
CA LYS A 383 -8.06 20.37 -29.14
C LYS A 383 -7.65 20.39 -30.62
N LYS A 384 -6.41 20.80 -30.94
CA LYS A 384 -5.90 20.84 -32.31
C LYS A 384 -5.87 19.46 -32.96
N LEU A 385 -5.48 18.44 -32.22
CA LEU A 385 -5.36 17.07 -32.73
C LEU A 385 -6.71 16.36 -32.88
N SER A 386 -7.69 16.66 -32.03
CA SER A 386 -8.97 15.91 -31.93
C SER A 386 -10.20 16.62 -32.51
N ALA A 387 -10.16 17.94 -32.76
CA ALA A 387 -11.35 18.72 -33.14
C ALA A 387 -12.12 18.10 -34.32
N GLN A 388 -13.42 17.81 -34.10
CA GLN A 388 -14.35 17.24 -35.10
C GLN A 388 -13.96 15.86 -35.67
N LYS A 389 -12.98 15.18 -35.08
CA LYS A 389 -12.51 13.85 -35.50
C LYS A 389 -13.16 12.71 -34.71
N SER A 390 -13.09 11.51 -35.25
CA SER A 390 -13.26 10.24 -34.54
C SER A 390 -11.91 9.84 -33.95
N VAL A 391 -11.81 9.75 -32.63
CA VAL A 391 -10.56 9.53 -31.92
C VAL A 391 -10.62 8.23 -31.14
N VAL A 392 -9.59 7.39 -31.24
CA VAL A 392 -9.35 6.30 -30.29
C VAL A 392 -8.30 6.77 -29.28
N THR A 393 -8.51 6.46 -28.01
CA THR A 393 -7.52 6.72 -26.95
C THR A 393 -7.01 5.42 -26.34
N LEU A 394 -5.69 5.35 -26.16
CA LEU A 394 -4.97 4.19 -25.59
C LEU A 394 -4.33 4.57 -24.26
N GLY A 395 -4.22 3.59 -23.35
CA GLY A 395 -3.63 3.72 -22.02
C GLY A 395 -4.35 2.81 -21.01
N GLU A 396 -3.88 2.83 -19.77
CA GLU A 396 -4.55 2.18 -18.64
C GLU A 396 -4.65 3.21 -17.50
N GLY A 397 -5.89 3.61 -17.16
CA GLY A 397 -6.15 4.67 -16.19
C GLY A 397 -5.85 6.08 -16.68
N SER A 398 -5.64 6.28 -17.99
CA SER A 398 -5.42 7.61 -18.60
C SER A 398 -6.73 8.41 -18.69
N PHE A 399 -6.70 9.66 -18.21
CA PHE A 399 -7.87 10.56 -18.19
C PHE A 399 -7.98 11.45 -19.44
N LEU A 400 -7.02 11.37 -20.36
CA LEU A 400 -7.06 11.99 -21.70
C LEU A 400 -8.41 11.85 -22.44
N PRO A 401 -9.12 10.70 -22.43
CA PRO A 401 -10.35 10.54 -23.20
C PRO A 401 -11.44 11.55 -22.80
N LEU A 402 -11.49 11.93 -21.52
CA LEU A 402 -12.44 12.93 -21.01
C LEU A 402 -12.13 14.33 -21.58
N LEU A 403 -10.84 14.65 -21.73
CA LEU A 403 -10.41 15.91 -22.34
C LEU A 403 -10.65 15.91 -23.86
N VAL A 404 -10.35 14.80 -24.53
CA VAL A 404 -10.62 14.61 -25.97
C VAL A 404 -12.11 14.75 -26.27
N ALA A 405 -12.98 14.23 -25.40
CA ALA A 405 -14.43 14.31 -25.55
C ALA A 405 -14.98 15.75 -25.56
N LYS A 406 -14.23 16.76 -25.08
CA LYS A 406 -14.63 18.17 -25.23
C LYS A 406 -14.61 18.67 -26.67
N PHE A 407 -13.80 18.07 -27.54
CA PHE A 407 -13.49 18.63 -28.87
C PHE A 407 -13.77 17.66 -30.03
N ALA A 408 -13.64 16.36 -29.78
CA ALA A 408 -13.85 15.32 -30.78
C ALA A 408 -15.33 15.13 -31.13
N ARG A 409 -15.59 14.65 -32.35
CA ARG A 409 -16.93 14.26 -32.82
C ARG A 409 -17.35 12.91 -32.23
N LYS A 410 -16.42 11.97 -32.10
CA LYS A 410 -16.61 10.62 -31.54
C LYS A 410 -15.33 10.22 -30.80
N VAL A 411 -15.45 9.59 -29.64
CA VAL A 411 -14.30 9.09 -28.86
C VAL A 411 -14.53 7.63 -28.51
N VAL A 412 -13.49 6.81 -28.67
CA VAL A 412 -13.46 5.42 -28.21
C VAL A 412 -12.29 5.26 -27.25
N LEU A 413 -12.59 5.04 -25.98
CA LEU A 413 -11.63 4.69 -24.94
C LEU A 413 -11.42 3.19 -24.91
N VAL A 414 -10.18 2.74 -25.09
CA VAL A 414 -9.77 1.35 -24.83
C VAL A 414 -9.21 1.26 -23.42
N GLU A 415 -9.89 0.55 -22.54
CA GLU A 415 -9.50 0.42 -21.13
C GLU A 415 -9.67 -1.05 -20.69
N SER A 416 -8.55 -1.75 -20.52
CA SER A 416 -8.54 -3.17 -20.14
C SER A 416 -8.88 -3.39 -18.67
N ASN A 417 -8.68 -2.39 -17.81
CA ASN A 417 -8.94 -2.52 -16.39
C ASN A 417 -10.43 -2.26 -16.05
N PRO A 418 -11.16 -3.23 -15.49
CA PRO A 418 -12.59 -3.11 -15.23
C PRO A 418 -12.92 -1.98 -14.22
N HIS A 419 -12.03 -1.69 -13.27
CA HIS A 419 -12.26 -0.63 -12.29
C HIS A 419 -12.19 0.75 -12.94
N PHE A 420 -11.25 0.98 -13.85
CA PHE A 420 -11.20 2.22 -14.63
C PHE A 420 -12.39 2.33 -15.59
N ARG A 421 -12.85 1.24 -16.22
CA ARG A 421 -14.10 1.25 -17.00
C ARG A 421 -15.30 1.70 -16.18
N GLU A 422 -15.43 1.25 -14.92
CA GLU A 422 -16.49 1.70 -14.01
C GLU A 422 -16.37 3.20 -13.71
N ILE A 423 -15.17 3.68 -13.38
CA ILE A 423 -14.89 5.09 -13.14
C ILE A 423 -15.28 5.93 -14.36
N PHE A 424 -14.78 5.60 -15.55
CA PHE A 424 -15.09 6.35 -16.77
C PHE A 424 -16.57 6.28 -17.15
N THR A 425 -17.27 5.20 -16.80
CA THR A 425 -18.73 5.11 -16.98
C THR A 425 -19.46 6.12 -16.08
N LYS A 426 -19.02 6.31 -14.83
CA LYS A 426 -19.54 7.35 -13.92
C LYS A 426 -19.28 8.75 -14.48
N TYR A 427 -18.06 9.04 -14.93
CA TYR A 427 -17.71 10.31 -15.58
C TYR A 427 -18.55 10.57 -16.84
N LYS A 428 -18.68 9.57 -17.71
CA LYS A 428 -19.51 9.64 -18.93
C LYS A 428 -20.95 9.99 -18.61
N SER A 429 -21.53 9.35 -17.59
CA SER A 429 -22.90 9.62 -17.14
C SER A 429 -23.03 11.02 -16.55
N TYR A 430 -22.11 11.42 -15.66
CA TYR A 430 -22.14 12.72 -14.99
C TYR A 430 -22.03 13.89 -15.97
N TYR A 431 -21.06 13.83 -16.86
CA TYR A 431 -20.80 14.87 -17.86
C TYR A 431 -21.63 14.73 -19.15
N LYS A 432 -22.52 13.73 -19.23
CA LYS A 432 -23.39 13.47 -20.40
C LYS A 432 -22.60 13.33 -21.71
N LEU A 433 -21.48 12.61 -21.67
CA LEU A 433 -20.59 12.38 -22.81
C LEU A 433 -21.14 11.26 -23.71
N HIS A 434 -22.25 11.53 -24.41
CA HIS A 434 -22.95 10.52 -25.22
C HIS A 434 -22.12 9.95 -26.39
N HIS A 435 -21.15 10.71 -26.88
CA HIS A 435 -20.25 10.35 -27.98
C HIS A 435 -18.95 9.65 -27.55
N LEU A 436 -18.78 9.40 -26.24
CA LEU A 436 -17.68 8.59 -25.69
C LEU A 436 -18.14 7.13 -25.55
N SER A 437 -17.50 6.22 -26.27
CA SER A 437 -17.64 4.76 -26.09
C SER A 437 -16.47 4.22 -25.29
N ILE A 438 -16.72 3.28 -24.39
CA ILE A 438 -15.71 2.61 -23.57
C ILE A 438 -15.70 1.15 -24.00
N VAL A 439 -14.55 0.64 -24.41
CA VAL A 439 -14.34 -0.75 -24.84
C VAL A 439 -13.20 -1.38 -24.06
N GLU A 440 -13.21 -2.70 -23.96
CA GLU A 440 -12.22 -3.45 -23.19
C GLU A 440 -10.93 -3.67 -23.98
N SER A 441 -11.05 -3.95 -25.28
CA SER A 441 -9.90 -4.26 -26.12
C SER A 441 -9.89 -3.50 -27.44
N ILE A 442 -8.75 -3.51 -28.13
CA ILE A 442 -8.59 -2.96 -29.48
C ILE A 442 -9.49 -3.72 -30.49
N ASP A 443 -9.77 -5.00 -30.24
CA ASP A 443 -10.60 -5.84 -31.10
C ASP A 443 -12.08 -5.39 -31.12
N ASP A 444 -12.53 -4.73 -30.06
CA ASP A 444 -13.89 -4.22 -29.93
C ASP A 444 -14.13 -2.88 -30.66
N ILE A 445 -13.08 -2.27 -31.22
CA ILE A 445 -13.21 -1.02 -31.99
C ILE A 445 -13.90 -1.31 -33.32
N ALA A 446 -15.09 -0.73 -33.53
CA ALA A 446 -15.91 -1.00 -34.71
C ALA A 446 -15.44 -0.29 -36.00
N ASP A 447 -15.09 1.00 -35.91
CA ASP A 447 -14.79 1.85 -37.08
C ASP A 447 -13.33 2.33 -37.05
N LYS A 448 -12.69 2.49 -38.23
CA LYS A 448 -11.36 3.11 -38.34
C LYS A 448 -11.41 4.55 -37.79
N PRO A 449 -10.58 4.91 -36.79
CA PRO A 449 -10.51 6.27 -36.29
C PRO A 449 -9.74 7.20 -37.25
N ASP A 450 -9.97 8.51 -37.11
CA ASP A 450 -9.21 9.53 -37.85
C ASP A 450 -7.81 9.73 -37.23
N VAL A 451 -7.67 9.51 -35.92
CA VAL A 451 -6.41 9.62 -35.16
C VAL A 451 -6.48 8.80 -33.87
N VAL A 452 -5.33 8.27 -33.43
CA VAL A 452 -5.15 7.67 -32.11
C VAL A 452 -4.38 8.64 -31.22
N LEU A 453 -4.87 8.91 -30.01
CA LEU A 453 -4.19 9.78 -29.03
C LEU A 453 -3.91 9.00 -27.74
N ALA A 454 -2.72 9.16 -27.16
CA ALA A 454 -2.37 8.61 -25.86
C ALA A 454 -1.53 9.61 -25.05
N GLU A 455 -1.53 9.46 -23.72
CA GLU A 455 -0.52 10.08 -22.84
C GLU A 455 0.79 9.30 -22.78
N PRO A 456 0.85 8.16 -23.47
CA PRO A 456 1.22 6.85 -22.90
C PRO A 456 1.32 6.81 -21.37
N PHE A 457 0.19 6.54 -20.72
CA PHE A 457 0.11 6.34 -19.27
C PHE A 457 -0.56 4.99 -18.98
N TYR A 458 0.13 4.16 -18.21
CA TYR A 458 -0.37 2.87 -17.75
C TYR A 458 -0.17 2.76 -16.24
N MET A 459 -1.25 2.60 -15.48
CA MET A 459 -1.20 2.46 -14.02
C MET A 459 -0.31 1.30 -13.55
N SER A 460 -0.19 0.26 -14.38
CA SER A 460 0.66 -0.91 -14.12
C SER A 460 2.17 -0.65 -14.32
N ALA A 461 2.56 0.52 -14.81
CA ALA A 461 3.96 0.93 -14.96
C ALA A 461 4.53 1.44 -13.63
N MET A 462 5.51 0.71 -13.09
CA MET A 462 6.35 1.14 -11.96
C MET A 462 7.37 2.19 -12.41
N ASN A 463 8.01 1.96 -13.56
CA ASN A 463 9.04 2.84 -14.12
C ASN A 463 8.55 3.68 -15.31
N PRO A 464 9.10 4.89 -15.56
CA PRO A 464 8.69 5.75 -16.66
C PRO A 464 8.71 5.06 -18.04
N TRP A 465 9.72 4.22 -18.32
CA TRP A 465 9.86 3.52 -19.60
C TRP A 465 8.96 2.28 -19.74
N GLN A 466 8.31 1.79 -18.68
CA GLN A 466 7.33 0.71 -18.82
C GLN A 466 6.06 1.17 -19.55
N ASN A 467 5.82 2.50 -19.63
CA ASN A 467 4.80 3.07 -20.51
C ASN A 467 5.04 2.81 -22.01
N LEU A 468 6.19 2.21 -22.39
CA LEU A 468 6.45 1.70 -23.74
C LEU A 468 5.51 0.56 -24.15
N ARG A 469 4.70 -0.01 -23.23
CA ARG A 469 3.53 -0.84 -23.56
C ARG A 469 2.69 -0.22 -24.68
N PHE A 470 2.61 1.11 -24.71
CA PHE A 470 2.03 1.90 -25.80
C PHE A 470 2.46 1.48 -27.21
N LEU A 471 3.74 1.18 -27.42
CA LEU A 471 4.22 0.79 -28.75
C LEU A 471 3.54 -0.50 -29.23
N PHE A 472 3.28 -1.44 -28.32
CA PHE A 472 2.59 -2.70 -28.63
C PHE A 472 1.11 -2.48 -28.93
N ASP A 473 0.42 -1.62 -28.16
CA ASP A 473 -0.97 -1.25 -28.46
C ASP A 473 -1.07 -0.53 -29.81
N VAL A 474 -0.09 0.32 -30.14
CA VAL A 474 -0.01 0.98 -31.45
C VAL A 474 0.22 -0.01 -32.59
N ARG A 475 1.06 -1.03 -32.39
CA ARG A 475 1.23 -2.10 -33.38
C ARG A 475 -0.10 -2.82 -33.61
N ASN A 476 -0.78 -3.23 -32.54
CA ASN A 476 -2.02 -3.98 -32.62
C ASN A 476 -3.14 -3.19 -33.33
N ILE A 477 -3.28 -1.88 -33.04
CA ILE A 477 -4.29 -1.05 -33.71
C ILE A 477 -3.95 -0.76 -35.18
N LYS A 478 -2.66 -0.66 -35.53
CA LYS A 478 -2.21 -0.52 -36.93
C LYS A 478 -2.37 -1.81 -37.72
N GLU A 479 -2.13 -2.97 -37.11
CA GLU A 479 -2.45 -4.27 -37.73
C GLU A 479 -3.94 -4.37 -38.09
N LYS A 480 -4.82 -3.78 -37.28
CA LYS A 480 -6.26 -3.76 -37.53
C LYS A 480 -6.70 -2.73 -38.58
N PHE A 481 -6.14 -1.51 -38.57
CA PHE A 481 -6.66 -0.39 -39.37
C PHE A 481 -5.72 0.17 -40.44
N GLY A 482 -4.49 -0.34 -40.53
CA GLY A 482 -3.45 0.07 -41.47
C GLY A 482 -2.36 0.95 -40.86
N ASP A 483 -1.14 0.86 -41.41
CA ASP A 483 0.04 1.58 -40.95
C ASP A 483 -0.01 3.11 -41.16
N ASP A 484 -0.92 3.57 -42.04
CA ASP A 484 -1.15 4.98 -42.35
C ASP A 484 -1.92 5.73 -41.24
N LEU A 485 -2.42 5.00 -40.23
CA LEU A 485 -3.18 5.56 -39.13
C LEU A 485 -2.33 6.57 -38.32
N PRO A 486 -2.76 7.84 -38.20
CA PRO A 486 -2.05 8.84 -37.39
C PRO A 486 -2.12 8.49 -35.90
N VAL A 487 -0.99 8.57 -35.21
CA VAL A 487 -0.86 8.26 -33.78
C VAL A 487 -0.06 9.36 -33.09
N GLU A 488 -0.55 9.82 -31.94
CA GLU A 488 0.14 10.76 -31.07
C GLU A 488 0.21 10.21 -29.63
N PRO A 489 1.35 10.36 -28.93
CA PRO A 489 2.60 10.94 -29.38
C PRO A 489 3.27 10.11 -30.49
N HIS A 490 4.09 10.74 -31.32
CA HIS A 490 4.76 10.09 -32.45
C HIS A 490 6.23 9.72 -32.18
N ILE A 491 6.85 10.33 -31.16
CA ILE A 491 8.23 10.02 -30.72
C ILE A 491 8.28 9.97 -29.19
N GLY A 492 8.84 8.91 -28.64
CA GLY A 492 9.28 8.82 -27.24
C GLY A 492 10.80 8.88 -27.15
N LYS A 493 11.33 9.44 -26.06
CA LYS A 493 12.78 9.48 -25.76
C LYS A 493 13.01 9.11 -24.31
N LEU A 494 13.89 8.14 -24.07
CA LEU A 494 14.47 7.91 -22.76
C LEU A 494 15.66 8.85 -22.60
N LYS A 495 15.68 9.63 -21.53
CA LYS A 495 16.71 10.64 -21.26
C LYS A 495 17.37 10.39 -19.92
N GLY A 496 18.58 10.91 -19.77
CA GLY A 496 19.28 10.96 -18.49
C GLY A 496 20.07 12.25 -18.32
N MET A 497 20.54 12.45 -17.10
CA MET A 497 21.39 13.58 -16.72
C MET A 497 22.31 13.16 -15.57
N CYS A 498 23.52 13.73 -15.50
CA CYS A 498 24.36 13.61 -14.33
C CYS A 498 23.94 14.64 -13.28
N GLU A 499 23.55 14.20 -12.09
CA GLU A 499 23.10 15.09 -11.02
C GLU A 499 23.87 14.87 -9.74
N LYS A 500 24.11 15.97 -9.02
CA LYS A 500 24.58 15.93 -7.65
C LYS A 500 23.43 16.30 -6.73
N PHE A 501 22.78 15.29 -6.15
CA PHE A 501 21.83 15.49 -5.06
C PHE A 501 22.55 15.92 -3.78
N GLU A 502 21.86 16.68 -2.94
CA GLU A 502 22.36 17.05 -1.61
C GLU A 502 22.46 15.81 -0.73
N ASP A 503 21.36 15.05 -0.62
CA ASP A 503 21.25 13.98 0.37
C ASP A 503 20.68 12.64 -0.16
N LEU A 504 19.93 12.64 -1.27
CA LEU A 504 19.22 11.44 -1.79
C LEU A 504 20.14 10.22 -1.95
N GLN A 505 21.41 10.40 -2.28
CA GLN A 505 22.37 9.30 -2.42
C GLN A 505 22.53 8.45 -1.15
N PHE A 506 22.23 9.00 0.04
CA PHE A 506 22.47 8.32 1.30
C PHE A 506 21.52 7.15 1.54
N ILE A 507 20.37 7.08 0.85
CA ILE A 507 19.47 5.91 0.94
C ILE A 507 20.11 4.64 0.34
N ALA A 508 21.10 4.81 -0.54
CA ALA A 508 21.76 3.72 -1.27
C ALA A 508 23.27 3.61 -1.03
N ALA A 509 23.87 4.59 -0.34
CA ALA A 509 25.31 4.65 -0.07
C ALA A 509 25.75 3.57 0.93
N ASP A 510 27.01 3.15 0.82
CA ASP A 510 27.62 2.24 1.79
C ASP A 510 27.81 2.96 3.13
N VAL A 511 27.48 2.27 4.22
CA VAL A 511 27.46 2.78 5.60
C VAL A 511 28.88 2.87 6.16
N ASN A 512 29.70 1.84 5.94
CA ASN A 512 31.07 1.71 6.41
C ASN A 512 31.21 1.90 7.93
N THR A 513 31.65 3.08 8.40
CA THR A 513 31.91 3.37 9.81
C THR A 513 31.02 4.51 10.27
N ILE A 514 30.21 4.28 11.30
CA ILE A 514 29.27 5.25 11.86
C ILE A 514 29.45 5.30 13.38
N CYS A 515 29.49 6.51 13.93
CA CYS A 515 29.76 6.76 15.35
C CYS A 515 31.04 6.09 15.91
N GLY A 516 32.00 5.75 15.04
CA GLY A 516 33.23 5.04 15.42
C GLY A 516 33.14 3.52 15.33
N PHE A 517 31.97 2.94 15.01
CA PHE A 517 31.76 1.50 14.88
C PHE A 517 31.87 1.04 13.43
N ASP A 518 32.54 -0.08 13.20
CA ASP A 518 32.59 -0.75 11.90
C ASP A 518 31.28 -1.48 11.62
N LEU A 519 30.50 -0.94 10.68
CA LEU A 519 29.25 -1.50 10.17
C LEU A 519 29.41 -2.11 8.76
N SER A 520 30.64 -2.23 8.24
CA SER A 520 30.90 -2.70 6.86
C SER A 520 30.34 -4.10 6.56
N TYR A 521 30.12 -4.93 7.59
CA TYR A 521 29.45 -6.21 7.41
C TYR A 521 28.02 -6.07 6.88
N PHE A 522 27.32 -5.01 7.29
CA PHE A 522 25.99 -4.68 6.78
C PHE A 522 26.03 -4.35 5.28
N ASP A 523 27.03 -3.58 4.84
CA ASP A 523 27.21 -3.26 3.42
C ASP A 523 27.45 -4.54 2.58
N GLU A 524 28.22 -5.49 3.11
CA GLU A 524 28.48 -6.78 2.44
C GLU A 524 27.19 -7.58 2.20
N ILE A 525 26.29 -7.66 3.20
CA ILE A 525 25.05 -8.43 3.08
C ILE A 525 23.97 -7.66 2.30
N SER A 526 23.88 -6.33 2.49
CA SER A 526 22.94 -5.46 1.78
C SER A 526 23.25 -5.43 0.29
N THR A 527 24.51 -5.29 -0.09
CA THR A 527 24.91 -5.28 -1.51
C THR A 527 24.57 -6.60 -2.21
N LYS A 528 24.78 -7.74 -1.54
CA LYS A 528 24.41 -9.06 -2.09
C LYS A 528 22.90 -9.21 -2.23
N ALA A 529 22.15 -8.76 -1.23
CA ALA A 529 20.68 -8.76 -1.27
C ALA A 529 20.15 -7.96 -2.47
N ARG A 530 20.62 -6.71 -2.63
CA ARG A 530 20.23 -5.83 -3.75
C ARG A 530 20.58 -6.42 -5.11
N GLN A 531 21.76 -7.00 -5.28
CA GLN A 531 22.16 -7.65 -6.53
C GLN A 531 21.24 -8.83 -6.90
N ALA A 532 20.60 -9.46 -5.92
CA ALA A 532 19.67 -10.56 -6.11
C ALA A 532 18.21 -10.09 -6.34
N THR A 533 17.79 -8.97 -5.74
CA THR A 533 16.37 -8.59 -5.67
C THR A 533 16.01 -7.26 -6.32
N ASP A 534 16.92 -6.30 -6.34
CA ASP A 534 16.58 -4.91 -6.68
C ASP A 534 16.83 -4.60 -8.15
N ALA A 535 16.01 -3.71 -8.68
CA ALA A 535 16.31 -3.07 -9.95
C ALA A 535 17.61 -2.25 -9.81
N ILE A 536 18.43 -2.26 -10.86
CA ILE A 536 19.65 -1.44 -10.90
C ILE A 536 19.33 0.06 -10.82
N VAL A 537 18.16 0.45 -11.32
CA VAL A 537 17.65 1.82 -11.30
C VAL A 537 16.47 1.87 -10.34
N ASP A 538 16.59 2.72 -9.33
CA ASP A 538 15.57 2.93 -8.30
C ASP A 538 14.49 3.94 -8.77
N GLU A 539 13.38 4.06 -8.04
CA GLU A 539 12.23 4.89 -8.41
C GLU A 539 11.91 5.93 -7.33
N GLN A 540 12.16 7.21 -7.62
CA GLN A 540 12.02 8.28 -6.62
C GLN A 540 11.21 9.48 -7.14
N PRO A 541 10.37 10.13 -6.30
CA PRO A 541 9.72 11.39 -6.65
C PRO A 541 10.74 12.52 -6.56
N LEU A 542 11.55 12.73 -7.61
CA LEU A 542 12.73 13.60 -7.54
C LEU A 542 12.44 15.07 -7.23
N TRP A 543 11.18 15.51 -7.32
CA TRP A 543 10.77 16.86 -6.91
C TRP A 543 10.91 17.09 -5.40
N GLU A 544 10.99 16.03 -4.60
CA GLU A 544 11.14 16.04 -3.14
C GLU A 544 12.59 16.19 -2.70
N TYR A 545 13.55 16.06 -3.61
CA TYR A 545 14.98 16.03 -3.31
C TYR A 545 15.72 17.17 -4.00
N PHE A 546 16.55 17.89 -3.23
CA PHE A 546 17.35 18.97 -3.76
C PHE A 546 18.59 18.44 -4.49
N GLY A 547 18.86 18.99 -5.66
CA GLY A 547 20.00 18.63 -6.47
C GLY A 547 20.34 19.69 -7.51
N VAL A 548 21.54 19.55 -8.06
CA VAL A 548 22.03 20.40 -9.16
C VAL A 548 22.60 19.54 -10.28
N SER A 549 22.25 19.93 -11.51
CA SER A 549 22.80 19.28 -12.69
C SER A 549 24.31 19.47 -12.78
N CYS A 550 25.05 18.39 -13.03
CA CYS A 550 26.48 18.41 -13.30
C CYS A 550 26.82 18.64 -14.78
N ASP A 551 25.86 18.38 -15.68
CA ASP A 551 26.06 18.42 -17.13
C ASP A 551 24.76 18.55 -17.93
N ASP A 552 24.87 18.77 -19.24
CA ASP A 552 23.71 18.79 -20.12
C ASP A 552 22.97 17.44 -20.16
N GLN A 553 21.66 17.49 -20.39
CA GLN A 553 20.83 16.30 -20.57
C GLN A 553 21.23 15.53 -21.83
N PHE A 554 21.15 14.21 -21.79
CA PHE A 554 21.46 13.34 -22.92
C PHE A 554 20.29 12.39 -23.26
N ASP A 555 20.16 12.08 -24.54
CA ASP A 555 19.20 11.10 -25.06
C ASP A 555 19.83 9.70 -25.02
N ILE A 556 19.20 8.76 -24.33
CA ILE A 556 19.66 7.37 -24.19
C ILE A 556 19.10 6.52 -25.31
N LEU A 557 17.77 6.54 -25.48
CA LEU A 557 17.07 5.80 -26.53
C LEU A 557 15.95 6.67 -27.12
N MET A 558 15.65 6.45 -28.40
CA MET A 558 14.56 7.11 -29.10
C MET A 558 13.64 6.06 -29.73
N PHE A 559 12.35 6.23 -29.50
CA PHE A 559 11.29 5.33 -29.95
C PHE A 559 10.40 6.06 -30.95
N ASN A 560 10.50 5.69 -32.22
CA ASN A 560 9.61 6.22 -33.26
C ASN A 560 8.38 5.31 -33.38
N VAL A 561 7.21 5.86 -33.07
CA VAL A 561 5.92 5.14 -32.99
C VAL A 561 5.43 4.65 -34.37
N HIS A 562 6.02 5.17 -35.45
CA HIS A 562 5.77 4.70 -36.81
C HIS A 562 6.78 3.66 -37.31
N SER A 563 7.83 3.38 -36.55
CA SER A 563 8.79 2.33 -36.89
C SER A 563 8.36 0.98 -36.29
N PRO A 564 8.75 -0.16 -36.91
CA PRO A 564 8.56 -1.47 -36.31
C PRO A 564 9.22 -1.55 -34.92
N ILE A 565 8.58 -2.24 -33.99
CA ILE A 565 9.15 -2.50 -32.66
C ILE A 565 10.35 -3.45 -32.84
N ALA A 566 11.50 -3.04 -32.33
CA ALA A 566 12.73 -3.82 -32.36
C ALA A 566 13.52 -3.60 -31.06
N ASP A 567 14.31 -4.60 -30.69
CA ASP A 567 15.26 -4.47 -29.59
C ASP A 567 16.27 -3.36 -29.92
N ALA A 568 16.54 -2.49 -28.95
CA ALA A 568 17.50 -1.41 -29.08
C ALA A 568 18.51 -1.49 -27.94
N VAL A 569 19.79 -1.39 -28.29
CA VAL A 569 20.90 -1.33 -27.33
C VAL A 569 21.61 0.00 -27.52
N CYS A 570 21.88 0.69 -26.41
CA CYS A 570 22.66 1.91 -26.39
C CYS A 570 23.88 1.68 -25.49
N GLU A 571 25.06 1.96 -26.03
CA GLU A 571 26.31 2.05 -25.27
C GLU A 571 26.77 3.50 -25.32
N MET A 572 27.01 4.09 -24.15
CA MET A 572 27.39 5.49 -24.03
C MET A 572 28.37 5.68 -22.89
N ASP A 573 29.44 6.41 -23.15
CA ASP A 573 30.39 6.85 -22.12
C ASP A 573 29.85 8.12 -21.45
N ILE A 574 29.60 8.05 -20.15
CA ILE A 574 29.10 9.18 -19.35
C ILE A 574 30.22 9.67 -18.43
N GLU A 575 30.61 10.94 -18.57
CA GLU A 575 31.57 11.56 -17.66
C GLU A 575 30.88 11.97 -16.35
N LEU A 576 31.08 11.18 -15.29
CA LEU A 576 30.37 11.33 -14.01
C LEU A 576 30.64 12.68 -13.30
N LYS A 577 31.77 13.34 -13.57
CA LYS A 577 32.15 14.64 -12.98
C LYS A 577 32.02 14.63 -11.44
N LYS A 578 31.09 15.42 -10.88
CA LYS A 578 30.80 15.50 -9.43
C LYS A 578 29.44 14.89 -9.09
N ALA A 579 28.82 14.19 -10.02
CA ALA A 579 27.53 13.56 -9.81
C ALA A 579 27.66 12.45 -8.77
N ASN A 580 26.56 12.23 -8.06
CA ASN A 580 26.36 11.07 -7.18
C ASN A 580 25.25 10.15 -7.71
N CYS A 581 24.40 10.65 -8.61
CA CYS A 581 23.31 9.90 -9.23
C CYS A 581 23.17 10.22 -10.73
N ILE A 582 22.48 9.33 -11.45
CA ILE A 582 22.01 9.53 -12.82
C ILE A 582 20.49 9.33 -12.86
N PRO A 583 19.69 10.41 -12.74
CA PRO A 583 18.26 10.33 -12.96
C PRO A 583 17.90 10.09 -14.44
N MET A 584 16.80 9.37 -14.66
CA MET A 584 16.30 8.90 -15.95
C MET A 584 14.78 9.08 -16.06
N TRP A 585 14.31 9.53 -17.22
CA TRP A 585 12.88 9.78 -17.47
C TRP A 585 12.51 9.65 -18.94
N MET A 586 11.21 9.64 -19.24
CA MET A 586 10.66 9.64 -20.60
C MET A 586 10.18 11.03 -21.02
N GLU A 587 10.48 11.42 -22.25
CA GLU A 587 9.86 12.56 -22.95
C GLU A 587 9.08 12.08 -24.18
N TRP A 588 7.89 12.63 -24.39
CA TRP A 588 7.00 12.30 -25.50
C TRP A 588 6.70 13.53 -26.35
N LYS A 589 6.89 13.42 -27.67
CA LYS A 589 6.47 14.41 -28.66
C LYS A 589 4.99 14.20 -28.99
N PHE A 590 4.14 15.02 -28.39
CA PHE A 590 2.69 14.99 -28.58
C PHE A 590 2.29 16.16 -29.48
N GLY A 591 2.19 15.90 -30.79
CA GLY A 591 2.09 16.93 -31.82
C GLY A 591 3.23 17.96 -31.73
N GLU A 592 2.92 19.23 -31.47
CA GLU A 592 3.93 20.31 -31.44
C GLU A 592 4.58 20.50 -30.05
N ILE A 593 4.09 19.82 -29.03
CA ILE A 593 4.59 19.96 -27.66
C ILE A 593 5.40 18.75 -27.23
N THR A 594 6.18 18.94 -26.16
CA THR A 594 6.90 17.85 -25.50
C THR A 594 6.34 17.73 -24.10
N VAL A 595 5.91 16.53 -23.75
CA VAL A 595 5.43 16.16 -22.42
C VAL A 595 6.54 15.35 -21.77
N SER A 596 6.99 15.77 -20.59
CA SER A 596 8.06 15.12 -19.85
C SER A 596 7.51 14.47 -18.60
N THR A 597 7.90 13.22 -18.36
CA THR A 597 7.64 12.50 -17.10
C THR A 597 8.70 12.80 -16.03
N GLY A 598 9.74 13.58 -16.37
CA GLY A 598 10.81 13.99 -15.45
C GLY A 598 11.02 15.50 -15.53
N VAL A 599 12.15 15.94 -16.06
CA VAL A 599 12.52 17.37 -16.09
C VAL A 599 11.56 18.19 -16.97
N THR A 600 11.03 19.29 -16.44
CA THR A 600 10.04 20.15 -17.10
C THR A 600 10.59 21.50 -17.58
N ASN A 601 11.73 21.92 -17.03
CA ASN A 601 12.46 23.12 -17.45
C ASN A 601 13.65 22.78 -18.36
N LYS A 602 14.18 23.79 -19.04
CA LYS A 602 15.53 23.69 -19.60
C LYS A 602 16.52 23.84 -18.45
N VAL A 603 17.38 22.84 -18.27
CA VAL A 603 18.39 22.81 -17.20
C VAL A 603 19.76 23.00 -17.82
N ASN A 604 20.46 24.07 -17.45
CA ASN A 604 21.88 24.22 -17.77
C ASN A 604 22.73 23.65 -16.62
N LYS A 605 24.03 23.50 -16.89
CA LYS A 605 24.99 23.06 -15.87
C LYS A 605 24.94 23.92 -14.61
N ASN A 606 24.94 23.27 -13.45
CA ASN A 606 24.82 23.82 -12.10
C ASN A 606 23.48 24.51 -11.79
N GLU A 607 22.44 24.28 -12.59
CA GLU A 607 21.07 24.68 -12.27
C GLU A 607 20.29 23.49 -11.71
N SER A 608 19.30 23.77 -10.86
CA SER A 608 18.41 22.76 -10.32
C SER A 608 17.34 22.36 -11.34
N PRO A 609 17.14 21.05 -11.58
CA PRO A 609 16.01 20.57 -12.37
C PRO A 609 14.67 20.80 -11.64
N ILE A 610 13.63 21.08 -12.42
CA ILE A 610 12.24 21.07 -11.95
C ILE A 610 11.61 19.77 -12.42
N TRP A 611 11.49 18.82 -11.49
CA TRP A 611 10.92 17.51 -11.73
C TRP A 611 9.40 17.53 -11.80
N ASN A 612 8.83 16.71 -12.67
CA ASN A 612 7.40 16.49 -12.78
C ASN A 612 6.91 15.74 -11.55
N LYS A 613 6.01 16.38 -10.78
CA LYS A 613 5.49 15.87 -9.51
C LYS A 613 4.42 14.77 -9.68
N GLY A 614 3.95 14.57 -10.91
CA GLY A 614 2.96 13.55 -11.25
C GLY A 614 3.53 12.14 -11.47
N TYR A 615 4.85 12.01 -11.46
CA TYR A 615 5.57 10.77 -11.76
C TYR A 615 6.73 10.59 -10.79
N LYS A 616 7.07 9.33 -10.52
CA LYS A 616 8.41 8.97 -10.04
C LYS A 616 9.37 8.91 -11.23
N GLN A 617 10.64 9.17 -11.00
CA GLN A 617 11.70 9.06 -12.01
C GLN A 617 12.66 7.93 -11.63
N GLY A 618 13.30 7.36 -12.64
CA GLY A 618 14.36 6.38 -12.42
C GLY A 618 15.61 7.08 -11.88
N VAL A 619 16.32 6.48 -10.94
CA VAL A 619 17.58 7.00 -10.39
C VAL A 619 18.59 5.89 -10.29
N TYR A 620 19.69 6.01 -11.02
CA TYR A 620 20.84 5.14 -10.82
C TYR A 620 21.79 5.78 -9.81
N PHE A 621 21.99 5.12 -8.67
CA PHE A 621 22.97 5.52 -7.66
C PHE A 621 24.36 5.05 -8.04
N LEU A 622 25.34 5.96 -8.03
CA LEU A 622 26.73 5.60 -8.33
C LEU A 622 27.31 4.77 -7.19
N THR A 623 27.97 3.66 -7.55
CA THR A 623 28.66 2.80 -6.57
C THR A 623 29.87 3.50 -5.94
N SER A 624 30.28 3.08 -4.75
CA SER A 624 31.49 3.58 -4.07
C SER A 624 32.74 3.51 -4.94
N GLU A 625 32.88 2.48 -5.79
CA GLU A 625 33.97 2.41 -6.77
C GLU A 625 33.88 3.48 -7.85
N GLN A 626 32.69 3.77 -8.35
CA GLN A 626 32.47 4.79 -9.39
C GLN A 626 32.72 6.21 -8.84
N LEU A 627 32.42 6.44 -7.56
CA LEU A 627 32.68 7.71 -6.87
C LEU A 627 34.17 7.95 -6.58
N THR A 628 34.95 6.89 -6.37
CA THR A 628 36.37 6.98 -5.95
C THR A 628 37.38 6.84 -7.09
N LYS A 629 36.97 6.34 -8.27
CA LYS A 629 37.86 6.20 -9.44
C LYS A 629 38.31 7.57 -9.98
N LYS A 630 39.60 7.90 -9.76
CA LYS A 630 40.33 8.85 -10.63
C LYS A 630 40.41 8.26 -12.05
N PRO A 631 40.39 9.08 -13.12
CA PRO A 631 40.44 8.60 -14.48
C PRO A 631 41.67 7.69 -14.68
N GLN A 632 41.43 6.42 -14.99
CA GLN A 632 42.49 5.46 -15.26
C GLN A 632 43.22 5.85 -16.55
N SER A 633 44.55 5.98 -16.49
CA SER A 633 45.40 6.18 -17.67
C SER A 633 45.25 5.00 -18.64
N ASP A 634 45.33 5.28 -19.95
CA ASP A 634 45.22 4.31 -21.07
C ASP A 634 46.12 3.06 -20.95
N GLN A 635 47.12 3.09 -20.07
CA GLN A 635 48.01 1.98 -19.78
C GLN A 635 47.32 0.84 -19.00
N GLN A 636 46.34 1.15 -18.13
CA GLN A 636 45.58 0.13 -17.39
C GLN A 636 44.49 -0.54 -18.26
N LYS A 637 43.89 0.18 -19.22
CA LYS A 637 42.96 -0.44 -20.20
C LYS A 637 43.65 -1.54 -21.03
N LYS A 638 44.95 -1.37 -21.33
CA LYS A 638 45.76 -2.38 -22.02
C LYS A 638 46.07 -3.59 -21.14
N GLU A 639 46.41 -3.38 -19.87
CA GLU A 639 46.70 -4.47 -18.93
C GLU A 639 45.45 -5.29 -18.57
N THR A 640 44.28 -4.65 -18.44
CA THR A 640 43.00 -5.35 -18.19
C THR A 640 42.51 -6.12 -19.41
N ALA A 641 42.72 -5.60 -20.63
CA ALA A 641 42.42 -6.33 -21.87
C ALA A 641 43.36 -7.53 -22.07
N GLU A 642 44.66 -7.39 -21.76
CA GLU A 642 45.62 -8.50 -21.79
C GLU A 642 45.37 -9.53 -20.68
N ALA A 643 44.90 -9.10 -19.49
CA ALA A 643 44.50 -10.00 -18.41
C ALA A 643 43.19 -10.75 -18.73
N ALA A 644 42.22 -10.09 -19.37
CA ALA A 644 40.98 -10.72 -19.85
C ALA A 644 41.26 -11.70 -20.99
N GLU A 645 42.20 -11.41 -21.89
CA GLU A 645 42.63 -12.33 -22.95
C GLU A 645 43.43 -13.52 -22.38
N LYS A 646 44.24 -13.30 -21.32
CA LYS A 646 44.88 -14.39 -20.56
C LYS A 646 43.88 -15.25 -19.77
N ALA A 647 42.85 -14.66 -19.18
CA ALA A 647 41.78 -15.39 -18.50
C ALA A 647 40.92 -16.20 -19.49
N ALA A 648 40.65 -15.64 -20.68
CA ALA A 648 39.98 -16.35 -21.77
C ALA A 648 40.82 -17.53 -22.32
N ARG A 649 42.15 -17.41 -22.35
CA ARG A 649 43.06 -18.52 -22.73
C ARG A 649 43.29 -19.53 -21.60
N ALA A 650 43.23 -19.12 -20.33
CA ALA A 650 43.32 -20.01 -19.17
C ALA A 650 42.01 -20.81 -18.94
N GLY A 651 40.88 -20.33 -19.47
CA GLY A 651 39.57 -20.98 -19.40
C GLY A 651 39.35 -22.16 -20.36
N PHE A 652 40.36 -22.58 -21.14
CA PHE A 652 40.17 -23.60 -22.19
C PHE A 652 40.85 -24.96 -21.95
N VAL A 653 41.41 -25.23 -20.77
CA VAL A 653 42.13 -26.50 -20.49
C VAL A 653 41.57 -27.34 -19.33
N ASN A 654 40.51 -26.92 -18.62
CA ASN A 654 39.88 -27.75 -17.57
C ASN A 654 38.42 -28.15 -17.87
N LYS A 655 38.16 -28.63 -19.09
CA LYS A 655 36.96 -29.43 -19.41
C LYS A 655 37.37 -30.85 -19.71
N LEU A 656 37.67 -31.63 -18.67
CA LEU A 656 37.49 -33.08 -18.66
C LEU A 656 37.60 -33.58 -17.21
N PHE A 657 36.63 -34.39 -16.78
CA PHE A 657 36.47 -35.02 -15.46
C PHE A 657 35.81 -34.19 -14.35
N VAL A 658 34.47 -34.21 -14.32
CA VAL A 658 33.76 -34.40 -13.05
C VAL A 658 32.85 -35.62 -13.19
N LYS A 659 33.08 -36.57 -12.29
CA LYS A 659 32.39 -37.86 -12.17
C LYS A 659 30.90 -37.65 -11.88
N VAL A 660 30.11 -38.52 -12.50
CA VAL A 660 28.77 -38.91 -12.08
C VAL A 660 28.78 -39.24 -10.59
N GLY A 661 28.07 -38.44 -9.81
CA GLY A 661 27.71 -38.70 -8.43
C GLY A 661 26.27 -38.29 -8.24
N GLN A 662 25.36 -39.28 -8.14
CA GLN A 662 24.00 -39.09 -7.66
C GLN A 662 24.06 -38.38 -6.30
N LYS A 663 23.61 -37.13 -6.21
CA LYS A 663 23.18 -36.56 -4.92
C LYS A 663 21.74 -37.00 -4.69
N VAL A 664 21.62 -38.16 -4.06
CA VAL A 664 20.46 -38.54 -3.28
C VAL A 664 20.34 -37.51 -2.14
N GLY A 665 19.22 -36.79 -2.03
CA GLY A 665 18.87 -36.02 -0.82
C GLY A 665 18.41 -34.56 -0.97
N ILE A 666 18.32 -33.99 -2.17
CA ILE A 666 17.71 -32.65 -2.36
C ILE A 666 16.40 -32.82 -3.11
N VAL A 667 15.30 -32.36 -2.52
CA VAL A 667 13.99 -32.29 -3.18
C VAL A 667 13.60 -30.82 -3.26
N GLU A 668 13.51 -30.31 -4.49
CA GLU A 668 13.06 -28.95 -4.80
C GLU A 668 11.53 -28.96 -4.90
N TRP A 669 10.87 -28.10 -4.14
CA TRP A 669 9.41 -27.92 -4.11
C TRP A 669 9.07 -26.47 -4.41
N THR A 670 8.06 -26.22 -5.22
CA THR A 670 7.59 -24.85 -5.44
C THR A 670 6.52 -24.48 -4.42
N LYS A 671 6.57 -23.25 -3.90
CA LYS A 671 5.55 -22.69 -3.00
C LYS A 671 4.95 -21.42 -3.57
N LEU A 672 3.72 -21.13 -3.13
CA LEU A 672 3.06 -19.85 -3.39
C LEU A 672 3.72 -18.74 -2.55
N GLU A 673 3.58 -17.50 -3.00
CA GLU A 673 3.92 -16.33 -2.20
C GLU A 673 3.15 -16.37 -0.87
N PRO A 674 3.79 -16.15 0.30
CA PRO A 674 3.13 -16.23 1.60
C PRO A 674 1.93 -15.30 1.73
N GLN A 675 2.00 -14.11 1.13
CA GLN A 675 0.90 -13.14 1.15
C GLN A 675 -0.28 -13.62 0.30
N PHE A 676 -0.01 -14.15 -0.90
CA PHE A 676 -1.03 -14.77 -1.76
C PHE A 676 -1.72 -15.94 -1.04
N GLU A 677 -0.93 -16.84 -0.45
CA GLU A 677 -1.44 -18.00 0.30
C GLU A 677 -2.26 -17.56 1.53
N SER A 678 -1.76 -16.59 2.30
CA SER A 678 -2.46 -16.02 3.46
C SER A 678 -3.79 -15.37 3.06
N ASN A 679 -3.80 -14.56 2.00
CA ASN A 679 -5.01 -13.93 1.48
C ASN A 679 -6.02 -14.96 0.98
N LEU A 680 -5.55 -16.03 0.35
CA LEU A 680 -6.39 -17.12 -0.11
C LEU A 680 -7.01 -17.89 1.07
N ILE A 681 -6.23 -18.16 2.12
CA ILE A 681 -6.74 -18.77 3.36
C ILE A 681 -7.78 -17.86 4.01
N LYS A 682 -7.55 -16.54 4.05
CA LYS A 682 -8.52 -15.55 4.56
C LYS A 682 -9.80 -15.58 3.74
N LEU A 683 -9.72 -15.62 2.41
CA LEU A 683 -10.88 -15.72 1.52
C LEU A 683 -11.70 -16.98 1.79
N ILE A 684 -11.05 -18.15 1.84
CA ILE A 684 -11.72 -19.44 2.15
C ILE A 684 -12.37 -19.40 3.54
N THR A 685 -11.65 -18.87 4.53
CA THR A 685 -12.14 -18.70 5.90
C THR A 685 -13.36 -17.78 5.93
N TYR A 686 -13.32 -16.68 5.17
CA TYR A 686 -14.42 -15.74 5.03
C TYR A 686 -15.67 -16.40 4.44
N HIS A 687 -15.55 -17.17 3.36
CA HIS A 687 -16.66 -17.94 2.80
C HIS A 687 -17.28 -18.89 3.82
N LYS A 688 -16.45 -19.59 4.61
CA LYS A 688 -16.91 -20.53 5.63
C LYS A 688 -17.64 -19.85 6.78
N ILE A 689 -17.13 -18.70 7.24
CA ILE A 689 -17.79 -17.87 8.25
C ILE A 689 -19.13 -17.36 7.71
N LEU A 690 -19.13 -16.81 6.50
CA LEU A 690 -20.34 -16.25 5.88
C LEU A 690 -21.42 -17.31 5.70
N TYR A 691 -21.06 -18.54 5.30
CA TYR A 691 -21.98 -19.68 5.21
C TYR A 691 -22.72 -19.91 6.54
N ASN A 692 -21.97 -19.99 7.65
CA ASN A 692 -22.54 -20.19 8.98
C ASN A 692 -23.44 -19.04 9.42
N ILE A 693 -23.04 -17.79 9.14
CA ILE A 693 -23.84 -16.62 9.52
C ILE A 693 -25.15 -16.58 8.71
N VAL A 694 -25.10 -16.86 7.41
CA VAL A 694 -26.29 -16.92 6.55
C VAL A 694 -27.28 -17.96 7.07
N ASP A 695 -26.82 -19.16 7.43
CA ASP A 695 -27.66 -20.21 7.99
C ASP A 695 -28.31 -19.77 9.33
N MET A 696 -27.54 -19.09 10.20
CA MET A 696 -28.09 -18.52 11.44
C MET A 696 -29.14 -17.44 11.18
N CYS A 697 -28.90 -16.54 10.22
CA CYS A 697 -29.86 -15.51 9.85
C CYS A 697 -31.17 -16.10 9.31
N GLU A 698 -31.11 -17.15 8.50
CA GLU A 698 -32.30 -17.84 8.00
C GLU A 698 -33.11 -18.49 9.13
N LEU A 699 -32.43 -19.12 10.10
CA LEU A 699 -33.07 -19.71 11.28
C LEU A 699 -33.78 -18.66 12.17
N GLN A 700 -33.25 -17.44 12.24
CA GLN A 700 -33.87 -16.33 12.99
C GLN A 700 -35.14 -15.80 12.31
N ILE A 701 -35.20 -15.87 10.98
CA ILE A 701 -36.36 -15.39 10.20
C ILE A 701 -37.46 -16.47 10.11
N GLN A 702 -37.05 -17.73 10.00
CA GLN A 702 -37.94 -18.86 9.81
C GLN A 702 -37.58 -19.97 10.80
N THR A 703 -38.35 -20.04 11.87
CA THR A 703 -38.12 -20.98 12.98
C THR A 703 -38.65 -22.39 12.68
N ASP A 704 -39.49 -22.56 11.65
CA ASP A 704 -39.95 -23.88 11.19
C ASP A 704 -38.91 -24.52 10.25
N LEU A 705 -38.22 -25.51 10.79
CA LEU A 705 -37.20 -26.29 10.08
C LEU A 705 -37.78 -27.04 8.86
N ASN A 706 -39.07 -27.36 8.82
CA ASN A 706 -39.67 -28.03 7.67
C ASN A 706 -39.82 -27.08 6.48
N VAL A 707 -40.12 -25.81 6.75
CA VAL A 707 -40.19 -24.75 5.73
C VAL A 707 -38.78 -24.51 5.17
N LEU A 708 -37.76 -24.43 6.03
CA LEU A 708 -36.36 -24.28 5.60
C LEU A 708 -35.84 -25.49 4.80
N LYS A 709 -36.19 -26.72 5.19
CA LYS A 709 -35.83 -27.95 4.45
C LYS A 709 -36.38 -27.97 3.03
N MET A 710 -37.54 -27.35 2.80
CA MET A 710 -38.11 -27.17 1.45
C MET A 710 -37.51 -25.95 0.71
N GLN A 711 -36.42 -25.38 1.23
CA GLN A 711 -35.81 -24.13 0.76
C GLN A 711 -36.81 -22.97 0.69
N LYS A 712 -37.82 -22.92 1.56
CA LYS A 712 -38.78 -21.82 1.68
C LYS A 712 -38.45 -21.00 2.94
N ILE A 713 -38.84 -19.73 2.95
CA ILE A 713 -38.70 -18.84 4.13
C ILE A 713 -40.07 -18.33 4.58
N GLU A 714 -41.06 -18.28 3.69
CA GLU A 714 -42.44 -18.01 4.08
C GLU A 714 -43.13 -19.30 4.52
N HIS A 715 -43.88 -19.23 5.62
CA HIS A 715 -44.88 -20.27 5.91
C HIS A 715 -45.89 -20.36 4.76
N PRO A 716 -46.42 -21.56 4.46
CA PRO A 716 -47.61 -21.67 3.65
C PRO A 716 -48.75 -20.81 4.23
N LYS A 717 -49.70 -20.45 3.37
CA LYS A 717 -50.81 -19.58 3.78
C LYS A 717 -51.60 -20.26 4.91
N ASP A 718 -51.91 -19.50 5.98
CA ASP A 718 -52.69 -19.94 7.14
C ASP A 718 -51.98 -21.02 8.01
N GLU A 719 -50.68 -21.22 7.82
CA GLU A 719 -49.86 -22.20 8.56
C GLU A 719 -48.80 -21.55 9.47
N SER A 720 -48.67 -20.21 9.51
CA SER A 720 -47.78 -19.57 10.50
C SER A 720 -48.33 -19.82 11.92
N PRO A 721 -47.46 -20.05 12.92
CA PRO A 721 -47.88 -20.20 14.32
C PRO A 721 -48.77 -19.05 14.81
N TRP A 722 -48.52 -17.81 14.35
CA TRP A 722 -49.34 -16.65 14.71
C TRP A 722 -50.71 -16.65 14.03
N GLU A 723 -50.80 -17.12 12.78
CA GLU A 723 -52.08 -17.24 12.07
C GLU A 723 -52.94 -18.34 12.71
N LEU A 724 -52.34 -19.49 13.01
CA LEU A 724 -52.99 -20.60 13.69
C LEU A 724 -53.47 -20.18 15.08
N LEU A 725 -52.60 -19.58 15.89
CA LEU A 725 -52.95 -19.10 17.23
C LEU A 725 -54.04 -18.03 17.20
N GLY A 726 -53.94 -17.08 16.26
CA GLY A 726 -54.95 -16.05 16.07
C GLY A 726 -56.32 -16.63 15.65
N GLY A 727 -56.32 -17.62 14.76
CA GLY A 727 -57.53 -18.35 14.36
C GLY A 727 -58.17 -19.08 15.54
N TRP A 728 -57.38 -19.76 16.37
CA TRP A 728 -57.88 -20.44 17.58
C TRP A 728 -58.46 -19.46 18.60
N PHE A 729 -57.81 -18.31 18.84
CA PHE A 729 -58.36 -17.29 19.73
C PHE A 729 -59.70 -16.75 19.23
N HIS A 730 -59.84 -16.49 17.93
CA HIS A 730 -61.10 -16.05 17.34
C HIS A 730 -62.19 -17.12 17.44
N TYR A 731 -61.85 -18.38 17.15
CA TYR A 731 -62.76 -19.50 17.28
C TYR A 731 -63.30 -19.63 18.71
N MET A 732 -62.41 -19.61 19.71
CA MET A 732 -62.80 -19.66 21.13
C MET A 732 -63.65 -18.45 21.54
N ALA A 733 -63.34 -17.26 21.01
CA ALA A 733 -64.11 -16.04 21.27
C ALA A 733 -65.56 -16.14 20.78
N ILE A 734 -65.80 -16.84 19.68
CA ILE A 734 -67.15 -16.99 19.10
C ILE A 734 -67.91 -18.18 19.70
N GLN A 735 -67.21 -19.29 19.98
CA GLN A 735 -67.87 -20.58 20.22
C GLN A 735 -67.84 -21.05 21.67
N GLN A 736 -66.94 -20.52 22.52
CA GLN A 736 -66.70 -21.07 23.87
C GLN A 736 -66.83 -20.04 24.99
N PHE A 737 -66.68 -18.76 24.71
CA PHE A 737 -66.71 -17.70 25.72
C PHE A 737 -67.67 -16.59 25.30
N ASP A 738 -68.30 -15.95 26.28
CA ASP A 738 -69.22 -14.82 26.07
C ASP A 738 -68.74 -13.55 26.78
N GLY A 739 -69.28 -12.40 26.38
CA GLY A 739 -69.10 -11.12 27.08
C GLY A 739 -67.67 -10.59 27.05
N PHE A 740 -67.06 -10.41 28.23
CA PHE A 740 -65.73 -9.78 28.37
C PHE A 740 -64.60 -10.70 27.89
N ASN A 741 -64.67 -12.00 28.20
CA ASN A 741 -63.64 -12.96 27.84
C ASN A 741 -63.55 -13.18 26.32
N ALA A 742 -64.71 -13.22 25.64
CA ALA A 742 -64.78 -13.24 24.17
C ALA A 742 -64.04 -12.05 23.54
N LYS A 743 -64.29 -10.83 24.06
CA LYS A 743 -63.64 -9.59 23.59
C LYS A 743 -62.13 -9.57 23.84
N ILE A 744 -61.64 -10.25 24.86
CA ILE A 744 -60.19 -10.39 25.13
C ILE A 744 -59.56 -11.30 24.08
N LEU A 745 -60.15 -12.47 23.85
CA LEU A 745 -59.65 -13.43 22.89
C LEU A 745 -59.62 -12.85 21.47
N ASP A 746 -60.65 -12.09 21.07
CA ASP A 746 -60.68 -11.40 19.78
C ASP A 746 -59.56 -10.35 19.63
N LYS A 747 -59.20 -9.65 20.72
CA LYS A 747 -58.06 -8.70 20.69
C LYS A 747 -56.73 -9.42 20.52
N TYR A 748 -56.54 -10.56 21.18
CA TYR A 748 -55.35 -11.39 20.98
C TYR A 748 -55.31 -11.99 19.57
N SER A 749 -56.45 -12.40 19.01
CA SER A 749 -56.56 -12.84 17.62
C SER A 749 -56.09 -11.75 16.65
N TYR A 750 -56.58 -10.52 16.83
CA TYR A 750 -56.20 -9.38 16.01
C TYR A 750 -54.71 -9.03 16.13
N ALA A 751 -54.15 -9.09 17.35
CA ALA A 751 -52.71 -8.89 17.58
C ALA A 751 -51.88 -9.96 16.86
N CYS A 752 -52.28 -11.22 16.94
CA CYS A 752 -51.62 -12.32 16.24
C CYS A 752 -51.66 -12.13 14.71
N GLY A 753 -52.79 -11.69 14.15
CA GLY A 753 -52.90 -11.40 12.70
C GLY A 753 -51.98 -10.25 12.24
N LYS A 754 -51.80 -9.21 13.06
CA LYS A 754 -50.83 -8.14 12.79
C LYS A 754 -49.38 -8.65 12.83
N ILE A 755 -49.05 -9.46 13.82
CA ILE A 755 -47.72 -10.07 13.95
C ILE A 755 -47.43 -10.98 12.76
N ALA A 756 -48.34 -11.88 12.39
CA ALA A 756 -48.22 -12.75 11.23
C ALA A 756 -47.97 -11.99 9.92
N THR A 757 -48.70 -10.89 9.71
CA THR A 757 -48.52 -10.05 8.51
C THR A 757 -47.12 -9.44 8.46
N LYS A 758 -46.61 -8.98 9.62
CA LYS A 758 -45.28 -8.37 9.72
C LYS A 758 -44.16 -9.39 9.62
N GLU A 759 -44.34 -10.56 10.20
CA GLU A 759 -43.45 -11.72 10.05
C GLU A 759 -43.29 -12.11 8.57
N ARG A 760 -44.40 -12.23 7.82
CA ARG A 760 -44.36 -12.51 6.37
C ARG A 760 -43.64 -11.42 5.56
N ILE A 761 -43.80 -10.15 5.94
CA ILE A 761 -43.08 -9.04 5.28
C ILE A 761 -41.58 -9.12 5.56
N ALA A 762 -41.19 -9.38 6.82
CA ALA A 762 -39.79 -9.56 7.20
C ALA A 762 -39.16 -10.77 6.49
N GLN A 763 -39.90 -11.89 6.41
CA GLN A 763 -39.53 -13.09 5.65
C GLN A 763 -39.27 -12.78 4.17
N ARG A 764 -40.16 -12.03 3.50
CA ARG A 764 -40.00 -11.62 2.09
C ARG A 764 -38.81 -10.71 1.85
N ARG A 765 -38.67 -9.66 2.66
CA ARG A 765 -37.61 -8.66 2.51
C ARG A 765 -36.24 -9.25 2.77
N SER A 766 -36.12 -10.03 3.84
CA SER A 766 -34.87 -10.66 4.23
C SER A 766 -34.40 -11.70 3.20
N ARG A 767 -35.31 -12.51 2.66
CA ARG A 767 -34.99 -13.44 1.56
C ARG A 767 -34.65 -12.73 0.24
N GLY A 768 -35.46 -11.75 -0.16
CA GLY A 768 -35.39 -11.14 -1.49
C GLY A 768 -34.21 -10.20 -1.69
N GLN A 769 -33.72 -9.56 -0.62
CA GLN A 769 -32.74 -8.46 -0.72
C GLN A 769 -31.47 -8.69 0.11
N LEU A 770 -31.57 -9.33 1.28
CA LEU A 770 -30.48 -9.39 2.26
C LEU A 770 -29.68 -10.70 2.16
N ILE A 771 -30.36 -11.85 2.29
CA ILE A 771 -29.70 -13.15 2.37
C ILE A 771 -29.34 -13.72 0.99
N ARG A 772 -30.14 -13.47 -0.04
CA ARG A 772 -29.91 -14.02 -1.38
C ARG A 772 -28.54 -13.63 -1.97
N LYS A 773 -28.06 -12.42 -1.70
CA LYS A 773 -26.74 -11.95 -2.17
C LYS A 773 -25.60 -12.67 -1.45
N MET A 774 -25.67 -12.74 -0.11
CA MET A 774 -24.71 -13.50 0.70
C MET A 774 -24.74 -15.00 0.37
N ARG A 775 -25.91 -15.55 0.02
CA ARG A 775 -26.07 -16.97 -0.32
C ARG A 775 -25.59 -17.34 -1.71
N ALA A 776 -25.69 -16.43 -2.68
CA ALA A 776 -25.05 -16.61 -3.99
C ALA A 776 -23.53 -16.80 -3.82
N TYR A 777 -22.92 -15.91 -3.02
CA TYR A 777 -21.48 -15.92 -2.73
C TYR A 777 -20.99 -17.13 -1.93
N THR A 778 -21.86 -17.85 -1.21
CA THR A 778 -21.51 -19.04 -0.41
C THR A 778 -21.83 -20.36 -1.11
N SER A 779 -22.40 -20.32 -2.32
CA SER A 779 -22.84 -21.50 -3.07
C SER A 779 -21.80 -21.94 -4.12
N THR A 780 -22.21 -22.16 -5.37
CA THR A 780 -21.43 -22.77 -6.47
C THR A 780 -20.06 -22.11 -6.72
N GLU A 781 -19.91 -20.83 -6.35
CA GLU A 781 -18.66 -20.07 -6.43
C GLU A 781 -17.60 -20.55 -5.42
N SER A 782 -18.01 -20.97 -4.22
CA SER A 782 -17.12 -21.51 -3.18
C SER A 782 -16.59 -22.90 -3.55
N GLU A 783 -17.42 -23.75 -4.16
CA GLU A 783 -16.99 -25.05 -4.67
C GLU A 783 -15.95 -24.87 -5.78
N LYS A 784 -16.22 -23.96 -6.73
CA LYS A 784 -15.29 -23.62 -7.81
C LYS A 784 -13.99 -22.99 -7.31
N LEU A 785 -14.03 -22.16 -6.26
CA LEU A 785 -12.84 -21.58 -5.63
C LEU A 785 -11.96 -22.67 -4.99
N ASN A 786 -12.56 -23.60 -4.24
CA ASN A 786 -11.83 -24.72 -3.63
C ASN A 786 -11.25 -25.66 -4.71
N GLU A 787 -12.00 -25.93 -5.78
CA GLU A 787 -11.51 -26.70 -6.93
C GLU A 787 -10.32 -26.01 -7.61
N ASN A 788 -10.41 -24.70 -7.83
CA ASN A 788 -9.33 -23.90 -8.42
C ASN A 788 -8.08 -23.88 -7.50
N PHE A 789 -8.26 -23.83 -6.18
CA PHE A 789 -7.12 -23.89 -5.24
C PHE A 789 -6.40 -25.24 -5.26
N GLU A 790 -7.16 -26.34 -5.23
CA GLU A 790 -6.57 -27.68 -5.35
C GLU A 790 -5.92 -27.90 -6.73
N LEU A 791 -6.47 -27.28 -7.77
CA LEU A 791 -5.87 -27.27 -9.11
C LEU A 791 -4.54 -26.49 -9.13
N VAL A 792 -4.45 -25.34 -8.45
CA VAL A 792 -3.20 -24.58 -8.31
C VAL A 792 -2.12 -25.39 -7.58
N LYS A 793 -2.47 -26.11 -6.50
CA LYS A 793 -1.54 -27.04 -5.83
C LYS A 793 -1.08 -28.18 -6.73
N SER A 794 -2.01 -28.76 -7.50
CA SER A 794 -1.70 -29.81 -8.46
C SER A 794 -0.78 -29.29 -9.57
N LEU A 795 -1.00 -28.07 -10.05
CA LEU A 795 -0.17 -27.41 -11.04
C LEU A 795 1.23 -27.08 -10.51
N LEU A 796 1.37 -26.68 -9.24
CA LEU A 796 2.68 -26.53 -8.58
C LEU A 796 3.47 -27.85 -8.60
N HIS A 797 2.82 -28.95 -8.27
CA HIS A 797 3.45 -30.27 -8.35
C HIS A 797 3.84 -30.65 -9.80
N GLY A 798 2.98 -30.34 -10.77
CA GLY A 798 3.28 -30.53 -12.19
C GLY A 798 4.42 -29.63 -12.70
N ILE A 799 4.56 -28.42 -12.16
CA ILE A 799 5.68 -27.52 -12.42
C ILE A 799 6.98 -28.12 -11.86
N ASP A 800 6.97 -28.64 -10.63
CA ASP A 800 8.12 -29.31 -10.01
C ASP A 800 8.56 -30.53 -10.82
N GLU A 801 7.60 -31.37 -11.23
CA GLU A 801 7.85 -32.57 -12.03
C GLU A 801 8.44 -32.20 -13.41
N THR A 802 7.81 -31.26 -14.12
CA THR A 802 8.30 -30.82 -15.45
C THR A 802 9.63 -30.07 -15.37
N ARG A 803 9.91 -29.34 -14.28
CA ARG A 803 11.22 -28.71 -14.02
C ARG A 803 12.30 -29.75 -13.82
N HIS A 804 12.05 -30.78 -13.01
CA HIS A 804 12.98 -31.88 -12.80
C HIS A 804 13.26 -32.62 -14.13
N HIS A 805 12.24 -32.82 -14.96
CA HIS A 805 12.42 -33.37 -16.31
C HIS A 805 13.24 -32.45 -17.22
N LEU A 806 13.06 -31.14 -17.17
CA LEU A 806 13.85 -30.17 -17.93
C LEU A 806 15.32 -30.16 -17.49
N LYS A 807 15.60 -30.14 -16.18
CA LYS A 807 16.97 -30.17 -15.62
C LYS A 807 17.71 -31.48 -15.93
N SER A 808 16.99 -32.57 -16.18
CA SER A 808 17.55 -33.88 -16.58
C SER A 808 17.62 -34.09 -18.11
N ALA A 809 17.35 -33.07 -18.92
CA ALA A 809 17.47 -33.15 -20.38
C ALA A 809 18.96 -33.20 -20.80
N SER A 810 19.29 -34.09 -21.73
CA SER A 810 20.67 -34.34 -22.15
C SER A 810 20.98 -33.87 -23.57
N THR A 811 19.94 -33.52 -24.35
CA THR A 811 20.06 -33.09 -25.75
C THR A 811 19.25 -31.82 -26.01
N ASN A 812 19.66 -31.01 -26.99
CA ASN A 812 18.95 -29.78 -27.38
C ASN A 812 17.50 -30.01 -27.80
N LYS A 813 17.18 -31.19 -28.35
CA LYS A 813 15.80 -31.57 -28.72
C LYS A 813 14.96 -31.83 -27.46
N GLU A 814 15.50 -32.55 -26.49
CA GLU A 814 14.82 -32.80 -25.20
C GLU A 814 14.64 -31.52 -24.40
N VAL A 815 15.63 -30.61 -24.39
CA VAL A 815 15.50 -29.30 -23.72
C VAL A 815 14.34 -28.50 -24.31
N ARG A 816 14.15 -28.54 -25.63
CA ARG A 816 13.07 -27.81 -26.32
C ARG A 816 11.70 -28.41 -26.03
N GLU A 817 11.56 -29.74 -26.12
CA GLU A 817 10.29 -30.45 -25.87
C GLU A 817 9.87 -30.38 -24.38
N ARG A 818 10.81 -30.62 -23.46
CA ARG A 818 10.55 -30.53 -22.01
C ARG A 818 10.39 -29.09 -21.55
N GLY A 819 11.07 -28.14 -22.19
CA GLY A 819 10.90 -26.71 -21.95
C GLY A 819 9.51 -26.21 -22.37
N GLU A 820 8.95 -26.75 -23.45
CA GLU A 820 7.57 -26.45 -23.86
C GLU A 820 6.54 -27.02 -22.87
N ALA A 821 6.78 -28.23 -22.35
CA ALA A 821 5.94 -28.82 -21.30
C ALA A 821 5.99 -28.00 -19.99
N TYR A 822 7.19 -27.59 -19.55
CA TYR A 822 7.37 -26.71 -18.40
C TYR A 822 6.66 -25.36 -18.60
N ARG A 823 6.78 -24.76 -19.78
CA ARG A 823 6.09 -23.50 -20.13
C ARG A 823 4.57 -23.64 -20.09
N LYS A 824 4.02 -24.76 -20.58
CA LYS A 824 2.57 -25.04 -20.52
C LYS A 824 2.06 -25.14 -19.09
N MET A 825 2.85 -25.74 -18.19
CA MET A 825 2.50 -25.81 -16.77
C MET A 825 2.51 -24.44 -16.10
N ILE A 826 3.50 -23.59 -16.40
CA ILE A 826 3.53 -22.19 -15.92
C ILE A 826 2.31 -21.40 -16.43
N LEU A 827 1.97 -21.53 -17.71
CA LEU A 827 0.81 -20.82 -18.27
C LEU A 827 -0.51 -21.27 -17.64
N ALA A 828 -0.69 -22.58 -17.43
CA ALA A 828 -1.87 -23.11 -16.76
C ALA A 828 -1.94 -22.67 -15.29
N PHE A 829 -0.79 -22.59 -14.61
CA PHE A 829 -0.70 -22.05 -13.25
C PHE A 829 -1.07 -20.57 -13.22
N ASN A 830 -0.51 -19.74 -14.10
CA ASN A 830 -0.80 -18.31 -14.17
C ASN A 830 -2.29 -18.03 -14.44
N ASP A 831 -2.92 -18.79 -15.34
CA ASP A 831 -4.36 -18.67 -15.61
C ASP A 831 -5.20 -18.88 -14.34
N LYS A 832 -4.88 -19.93 -13.57
CA LYS A 832 -5.62 -20.25 -12.34
C LYS A 832 -5.26 -19.36 -11.15
N ALA A 833 -4.01 -18.93 -11.04
CA ALA A 833 -3.59 -17.97 -10.04
C ALA A 833 -4.25 -16.60 -10.27
N ASN A 834 -4.40 -16.15 -11.52
CA ASN A 834 -5.13 -14.93 -11.88
C ASN A 834 -6.61 -15.00 -11.52
N GLU A 835 -7.27 -16.14 -11.77
CA GLU A 835 -8.66 -16.34 -11.33
C GLU A 835 -8.82 -16.22 -9.81
N LEU A 836 -7.91 -16.82 -9.03
CA LEU A 836 -7.92 -16.75 -7.57
C LEU A 836 -7.59 -15.35 -7.03
N GLN A 837 -6.63 -14.65 -7.63
CA GLN A 837 -6.28 -13.28 -7.27
C GLN A 837 -7.45 -12.33 -7.52
N GLY A 838 -8.18 -12.50 -8.62
CA GLY A 838 -9.41 -11.73 -8.88
C GLY A 838 -10.44 -11.89 -7.75
N CYS A 839 -10.62 -13.10 -7.22
CA CYS A 839 -11.49 -13.33 -6.07
C CYS A 839 -10.97 -12.67 -4.77
N ILE A 840 -9.65 -12.63 -4.57
CA ILE A 840 -9.02 -11.95 -3.42
C ILE A 840 -9.25 -10.44 -3.52
N ASP A 841 -9.00 -9.84 -4.68
CA ASP A 841 -9.14 -8.40 -4.92
C ASP A 841 -10.59 -7.92 -4.70
N GLU A 842 -11.57 -8.73 -5.11
CA GLU A 842 -12.99 -8.44 -4.91
C GLU A 842 -13.44 -8.54 -3.44
N VAL A 843 -12.76 -9.34 -2.60
CA VAL A 843 -13.24 -9.69 -1.26
C VAL A 843 -13.48 -8.47 -0.39
N SER A 844 -12.63 -7.45 -0.47
CA SER A 844 -12.74 -6.22 0.33
C SER A 844 -14.05 -5.47 0.05
N SER A 845 -14.46 -5.43 -1.22
CA SER A 845 -15.71 -4.80 -1.63
C SER A 845 -16.94 -5.63 -1.20
N VAL A 846 -16.82 -6.95 -1.32
CA VAL A 846 -17.87 -7.92 -0.95
C VAL A 846 -18.09 -7.93 0.57
N VAL A 847 -17.02 -7.91 1.36
CA VAL A 847 -17.08 -7.83 2.83
C VAL A 847 -17.86 -6.60 3.27
N LYS A 848 -17.55 -5.43 2.70
CA LYS A 848 -18.26 -4.18 3.01
C LYS A 848 -19.73 -4.25 2.63
N LEU A 849 -20.05 -4.84 1.49
CA LEU A 849 -21.43 -5.07 1.07
C LEU A 849 -22.16 -5.97 2.06
N HIS A 850 -21.56 -7.10 2.46
CA HIS A 850 -22.16 -8.04 3.41
C HIS A 850 -22.35 -7.42 4.80
N GLN A 851 -21.40 -6.60 5.29
CA GLN A 851 -21.58 -5.83 6.53
C GLN A 851 -22.82 -4.91 6.45
N MET A 852 -23.00 -4.19 5.34
CA MET A 852 -24.18 -3.34 5.15
C MET A 852 -25.47 -4.16 5.11
N GLU A 853 -25.46 -5.32 4.46
CA GLU A 853 -26.63 -6.22 4.44
C GLU A 853 -26.92 -6.81 5.85
N PHE A 854 -25.90 -7.12 6.66
CA PHE A 854 -26.10 -7.54 8.06
C PHE A 854 -26.74 -6.45 8.92
N VAL A 855 -26.31 -5.20 8.77
CA VAL A 855 -26.93 -4.07 9.49
C VAL A 855 -28.40 -3.90 9.10
N LYS A 856 -28.71 -3.99 7.81
CA LYS A 856 -30.10 -3.95 7.33
C LYS A 856 -30.92 -5.12 7.87
N PHE A 857 -30.34 -6.33 7.91
CA PHE A 857 -30.98 -7.51 8.47
C PHE A 857 -31.30 -7.32 9.97
N ALA A 858 -30.32 -6.85 10.76
CA ALA A 858 -30.51 -6.58 12.18
C ALA A 858 -31.62 -5.54 12.43
N ARG A 859 -31.70 -4.48 11.61
CA ARG A 859 -32.77 -3.47 11.69
C ARG A 859 -34.16 -4.05 11.38
N GLU A 860 -34.27 -4.93 10.39
CA GLU A 860 -35.55 -5.58 10.06
C GLU A 860 -36.00 -6.51 11.20
N MET A 861 -35.07 -7.29 11.77
CA MET A 861 -35.36 -8.15 12.93
C MET A 861 -35.74 -7.36 14.17
N MET A 862 -35.04 -6.24 14.44
CA MET A 862 -35.41 -5.33 15.52
C MET A 862 -36.81 -4.76 15.32
N THR A 863 -37.16 -4.40 14.09
CA THR A 863 -38.51 -3.90 13.75
C THR A 863 -39.57 -4.98 13.99
N LEU A 864 -39.32 -6.22 13.59
CA LEU A 864 -40.21 -7.35 13.84
C LEU A 864 -40.41 -7.58 15.35
N ASN A 865 -39.33 -7.62 16.12
CA ASN A 865 -39.37 -7.81 17.57
C ASN A 865 -40.14 -6.68 18.27
N ASN A 866 -39.90 -5.42 17.90
CA ASN A 866 -40.64 -4.26 18.43
C ASN A 866 -42.14 -4.35 18.13
N VAL A 867 -42.53 -4.84 16.94
CA VAL A 867 -43.93 -5.04 16.59
C VAL A 867 -44.56 -6.13 17.45
N ILE A 868 -43.87 -7.26 17.65
CA ILE A 868 -44.34 -8.36 18.50
C ILE A 868 -44.57 -7.83 19.91
N GLU A 869 -43.55 -7.21 20.49
CA GLU A 869 -43.61 -6.67 21.86
C GLU A 869 -44.70 -5.61 22.00
N SER A 870 -44.77 -4.64 21.10
CA SER A 870 -45.75 -3.55 21.15
C SER A 870 -47.19 -4.07 21.08
N ASN A 871 -47.50 -4.99 20.15
CA ASN A 871 -48.87 -5.51 20.03
C ASN A 871 -49.26 -6.38 21.23
N LEU A 872 -48.33 -7.17 21.78
CA LEU A 872 -48.60 -7.98 22.97
C LEU A 872 -48.78 -7.11 24.22
N ASN A 873 -47.90 -6.11 24.43
CA ASN A 873 -47.97 -5.19 25.56
C ASN A 873 -49.20 -4.27 25.49
N GLU A 874 -49.53 -3.76 24.30
CA GLU A 874 -50.75 -2.98 24.09
C GLU A 874 -52.00 -3.81 24.42
N THR A 875 -52.04 -5.06 23.94
CA THR A 875 -53.15 -5.98 24.24
C THR A 875 -53.25 -6.24 25.74
N ARG A 876 -52.12 -6.54 26.40
CA ARG A 876 -52.04 -6.74 27.85
C ARG A 876 -52.50 -5.50 28.63
N LEU A 877 -52.04 -4.30 28.27
CA LEU A 877 -52.42 -3.04 28.92
C LEU A 877 -53.91 -2.74 28.74
N ARG A 878 -54.47 -2.97 27.55
CA ARG A 878 -55.91 -2.80 27.28
C ARG A 878 -56.78 -3.81 28.03
N ILE A 879 -56.24 -4.98 28.38
CA ILE A 879 -56.90 -5.97 29.25
C ILE A 879 -56.85 -5.50 30.71
N LEU A 880 -55.67 -5.10 31.19
CA LEU A 880 -55.47 -4.64 32.58
C LEU A 880 -56.27 -3.35 32.89
N THR A 881 -56.37 -2.43 31.94
CA THR A 881 -57.16 -1.19 32.09
C THR A 881 -58.65 -1.39 31.81
N GLY A 882 -59.02 -2.46 31.10
CA GLY A 882 -60.41 -2.85 30.86
C GLY A 882 -61.14 -3.38 32.09
N ASN A 883 -60.42 -3.72 33.17
CA ASN A 883 -60.98 -4.13 34.47
C ASN A 883 -61.39 -2.93 35.38
N ARG A 884 -61.35 -1.69 34.89
CA ARG A 884 -61.74 -0.49 35.65
C ARG A 884 -63.08 0.15 35.21
N LYS A 885 -63.98 -0.62 34.60
CA LYS A 885 -65.37 -0.19 34.43
C LYS A 885 -66.35 -1.28 34.81
#